data_AF-A0A803MKE1-F1
#
_entry.id   AF-A0A803MKE1-F1
#
_cell.length_a   1.000
_cell.length_b   1.000
_cell.length_c   1.000
_cell.angle_alpha   90.00
_cell.angle_beta   90.00
_cell.angle_gamma   90.00
#
_symmetry.space_group_name_H-M   'P 1'
#
loop_
_entity.id
_entity.type
_entity.pdbx_description
1 polymer ?
#
loop_
_entity_poly.entity_id
_entity_poly.type
_entity_poly.pdbx_seq_one_letter_code
_entity_poly.pdbx_strand_id
1 'polypeptide(L)'
;MAEKLAIPLLPAAPFPNTPNYRHLSLSSTPPPPSVLPQSPSSVPLKPIIKQPQDSNFVNTRHRNSSALNPSLLRLPRRHRRLGKHRDPNKGKPWTHHGLSPQGQQIFQILIGTDLHSSNLGCILNRLFENQGISENQEVGILGLGSVNADILGIIKGLGFLGKCDLAFRVFNWVRSRNDYQNLLDGPVVAAMISILGKEGRVSIAACLFNELDKDGFDIDVYAYTAMVSTYASNGRYREAVTIFKKMEDAGCKPTLVTYNVILNVYGKMGMPWITVAKVIDNMKRDGIAPDLYTYNTLISCCRRGSLYEEAAEVFEEMKLAGFVPDNVTYNVLLDVYGKSRRPEEAMGVLREMEICGYAPSDVTFNSLISAYVRGGLLKEAMVIKAQMVKKGIKPDVFTYTTLFSGFEKAGKDECAMKVFEEMRNAGCKPNICTFNALIKMHGNRKRFSEMMRTFEDMKNCNCSPDIVTWNSLLAVFGQNGMDTEVSSLFSEMKKAGIIPERDTFNTLISAYSRCGSFKQSLSVYKMMLETGVMPDLSTYNAILAALARGGLWEESENVLTEMKSGQCKPNELSYSCLLHAYANGKQTKRMCTLAEEVYSGEITLHPVLLKTLVLVNSKTGLLVETERAFQELRRRGYSMDITTLNSLVSIYGRRQMVKKVNEILDFMKESQFTPSLITYNSLMYMYSRSGSFLRAEEILKEIASNGLQPDIISYNTVIYAYCKNGRLRDASRIYSEMRSSGIIPDVITYNIFIAYYAANDMFLEAIDMIRCMINHNCRPNSNTYNSVVDFFCKFNRPDEAAMFVNNLRKLDPYLSRDEELRVEFLDCSSAYVPSNLRIESGDIPSKYHNVALVVGVTGISGNSLADILQLSSTPGGRWKVYGVGRRRQPEWQFHHNHVQYIQCDMVDPEATQAKLSHLSDVTHVFYVGWVTKSTEEETYEENGRMLRNVLNAVIPNAPNLQHICLQTGQKYALPSLDSSAEIQNEPQFVEELPREDTTDSYYAMEDILAEEVQAKENLTWSVHRPAVMHGFSPYSTRNIIGSLCIYATICKHEGQPLKFPGNQAAWDGYSEAADADLVAEQQIWASLHLEGKRQAFNCSNGDVFKWKDLWKILADEFELETVEFEEDSTTLEEMMREKGPVWDQIVQEKDLLPTRFEEVGTWWYVDSVLRCQTVSDDYINRGMEKSRKFGFGGSRNTADSFRFWIYMTRKYKIIP
;
A
#
# COMPACT_ATOMS: atom_id res chain seq x y z
N MET A 1 5.85 20.48 3.65
CA MET A 1 6.09 19.91 5.01
C MET A 1 4.93 19.03 5.48
N ALA A 2 3.67 19.50 5.50
CA ALA A 2 2.53 18.77 6.09
C ALA A 2 2.37 17.31 5.60
N GLU A 3 2.63 17.02 4.32
CA GLU A 3 2.58 15.67 3.76
C GLU A 3 3.68 14.73 4.30
N LYS A 4 4.87 15.25 4.65
CA LYS A 4 5.96 14.46 5.27
C LYS A 4 5.80 14.29 6.78
N LEU A 5 4.89 15.03 7.40
CA LEU A 5 4.39 14.79 8.77
C LEU A 5 3.25 13.76 8.78
N ALA A 6 2.70 13.37 7.63
CA ALA A 6 1.80 12.23 7.55
C ALA A 6 2.62 10.93 7.73
N ILE A 7 2.22 10.13 8.72
CA ILE A 7 2.77 8.78 8.94
C ILE A 7 2.67 8.00 7.60
N PRO A 8 3.70 7.26 7.15
CA PRO A 8 3.61 6.39 5.98
C PRO A 8 2.33 5.53 6.00
N LEU A 9 1.65 5.39 4.86
CA LEU A 9 0.35 4.69 4.80
C LEU A 9 0.50 3.18 5.08
N LEU A 10 1.65 2.60 4.75
CA LEU A 10 2.20 1.44 5.44
C LEU A 10 3.57 1.83 6.03
N PRO A 11 3.86 1.56 7.31
CA PRO A 11 5.21 1.74 7.83
C PRO A 11 6.17 0.76 7.16
N ALA A 12 7.42 1.17 6.97
CA ALA A 12 8.50 0.18 6.94
C ALA A 12 8.42 -0.59 8.27
N ALA A 13 8.27 -1.92 8.20
CA ALA A 13 8.08 -2.75 9.40
C ALA A 13 9.21 -2.43 10.40
N PRO A 14 8.90 -2.23 11.69
CA PRO A 14 9.88 -1.70 12.62
C PRO A 14 11.11 -2.61 12.67
N PHE A 15 12.30 -2.00 12.58
CA PHE A 15 13.49 -2.63 13.12
C PHE A 15 13.16 -3.09 14.54
N PRO A 16 13.51 -4.33 14.94
CA PRO A 16 13.24 -4.79 16.28
C PRO A 16 14.02 -3.90 17.26
N ASN A 17 13.33 -2.96 17.90
CA ASN A 17 13.92 -2.07 18.89
C ASN A 17 14.53 -2.93 19.98
N THR A 18 15.85 -2.99 20.01
CA THR A 18 16.60 -3.48 21.16
C THR A 18 16.18 -2.65 22.37
N PRO A 19 15.68 -3.25 23.47
CA PRO A 19 15.33 -2.49 24.65
C PRO A 19 16.60 -1.83 25.19
N ASN A 20 16.62 -0.49 25.17
CA ASN A 20 17.63 0.29 25.87
C ASN A 20 17.41 0.12 27.38
N TYR A 21 18.03 -0.92 27.94
CA TYR A 21 18.09 -1.10 29.38
C TYR A 21 18.78 0.11 30.01
N ARG A 22 18.01 0.92 30.74
CA ARG A 22 18.58 1.92 31.65
C ARG A 22 19.52 1.18 32.62
N HIS A 23 20.77 1.61 32.69
CA HIS A 23 21.66 1.21 33.78
C HIS A 23 21.08 1.74 35.09
N LEU A 24 20.41 0.88 35.86
CA LEU A 24 20.07 1.15 37.25
C LEU A 24 21.35 1.11 38.08
N SER A 25 22.02 2.25 38.19
CA SER A 25 23.15 2.47 39.09
C SER A 25 22.67 2.53 40.54
N LEU A 26 22.30 1.38 41.09
CA LEU A 26 22.01 1.24 42.52
C LEU A 26 23.32 1.31 43.31
N SER A 27 23.57 2.47 43.89
CA SER A 27 24.65 2.70 44.83
C SER A 27 24.33 2.06 46.19
N SER A 28 24.88 0.87 46.45
CA SER A 28 24.94 0.28 47.78
C SER A 28 26.38 -0.09 48.13
N THR A 29 26.83 0.36 49.30
CA THR A 29 28.16 0.06 49.84
C THR A 29 28.23 -1.38 50.39
N PRO A 30 29.37 -2.08 50.25
CA PRO A 30 29.46 -3.48 50.70
C PRO A 30 29.65 -3.59 52.22
N PRO A 31 28.96 -4.53 52.90
CA PRO A 31 29.35 -4.99 54.23
C PRO A 31 30.59 -5.92 54.15
N PRO A 32 31.34 -6.09 55.27
CA PRO A 32 32.62 -6.82 55.28
C PRO A 32 32.45 -8.35 55.20
N PRO A 33 33.51 -9.10 54.81
CA PRO A 33 33.42 -10.54 54.54
C PRO A 33 33.45 -11.41 55.81
N SER A 34 32.47 -12.32 55.93
CA SER A 34 32.44 -13.36 56.97
C SER A 34 33.14 -14.65 56.53
N VAL A 35 34.29 -14.87 57.16
CA VAL A 35 35.16 -16.06 57.22
C VAL A 35 34.52 -17.42 56.84
N LEU A 36 35.20 -18.16 55.97
CA LEU A 36 35.00 -19.60 55.70
C LEU A 36 35.40 -20.48 56.89
N PRO A 37 34.56 -21.45 57.31
CA PRO A 37 35.03 -22.71 57.88
C PRO A 37 35.60 -23.61 56.78
N GLN A 38 36.68 -24.33 57.07
CA GLN A 38 37.33 -25.25 56.14
C GLN A 38 36.66 -26.65 56.12
N SER A 39 37.07 -27.48 55.16
CA SER A 39 36.68 -28.88 55.05
C SER A 39 37.19 -29.74 56.21
N PRO A 40 36.70 -30.98 56.30
CA PRO A 40 37.65 -32.08 56.28
C PRO A 40 37.44 -33.04 55.10
N SER A 41 38.55 -33.64 54.68
CA SER A 41 38.61 -34.86 53.86
C SER A 41 38.21 -36.10 54.72
N SER A 42 38.12 -37.36 54.26
CA SER A 42 38.68 -38.05 53.08
C SER A 42 38.12 -39.48 52.99
N VAL A 43 37.91 -40.03 51.76
CA VAL A 43 38.33 -41.40 51.31
C VAL A 43 37.74 -42.67 52.04
N PRO A 44 37.41 -43.82 51.38
CA PRO A 44 37.01 -44.11 50.00
C PRO A 44 35.78 -45.09 49.89
N LEU A 45 35.69 -45.82 48.76
CA LEU A 45 34.60 -46.73 48.34
C LEU A 45 34.61 -48.17 48.92
N LYS A 46 33.39 -48.73 49.16
CA LYS A 46 32.95 -50.14 48.86
C LYS A 46 33.59 -51.32 49.64
N PRO A 47 33.11 -52.60 49.53
CA PRO A 47 31.86 -53.18 48.94
C PRO A 47 31.10 -54.13 49.93
N ILE A 48 30.46 -55.21 49.41
CA ILE A 48 29.82 -56.38 50.08
C ILE A 48 28.35 -56.14 50.48
N ILE A 49 27.29 -56.67 49.82
CA ILE A 49 26.90 -58.04 49.35
C ILE A 49 26.42 -58.98 50.48
N LYS A 50 25.09 -59.18 50.59
CA LYS A 50 24.39 -60.51 50.61
C LYS A 50 22.85 -60.40 50.72
N GLN A 51 22.15 -61.45 50.27
CA GLN A 51 20.72 -61.74 50.51
C GLN A 51 20.58 -62.58 51.80
N PRO A 52 19.38 -62.66 52.43
CA PRO A 52 18.38 -63.74 52.17
C PRO A 52 16.96 -63.17 51.90
N GLN A 53 16.00 -63.81 51.21
CA GLN A 53 15.30 -65.11 51.35
C GLN A 53 14.13 -65.18 52.36
N ASP A 54 12.92 -65.26 51.79
CA ASP A 54 11.84 -66.25 52.03
C ASP A 54 11.09 -66.43 53.38
N SER A 55 9.76 -66.16 53.32
CA SER A 55 8.65 -67.12 53.61
C SER A 55 7.65 -66.90 54.79
N ASN A 56 6.42 -67.37 54.53
CA ASN A 56 5.36 -67.90 55.44
C ASN A 56 4.33 -67.00 56.17
N PHE A 57 3.14 -66.90 55.54
CA PHE A 57 1.78 -67.30 56.04
C PHE A 57 1.39 -67.23 57.54
N VAL A 58 0.16 -66.77 57.84
CA VAL A 58 -1.05 -67.61 58.17
C VAL A 58 -2.35 -66.76 58.31
N ASN A 59 -3.51 -67.41 58.20
CA ASN A 59 -4.88 -66.87 58.09
C ASN A 59 -5.62 -66.54 59.42
N THR A 60 -6.71 -65.75 59.35
CA THR A 60 -8.14 -66.15 59.62
C THR A 60 -9.08 -65.03 59.09
N ARG A 61 -10.14 -65.26 58.29
CA ARG A 61 -11.49 -65.85 58.56
C ARG A 61 -12.28 -65.09 59.64
N HIS A 62 -13.58 -64.80 59.54
CA HIS A 62 -14.71 -65.12 58.62
C HIS A 62 -15.60 -63.84 58.49
N ARG A 63 -16.83 -63.68 57.95
CA ARG A 63 -17.98 -64.34 57.23
C ARG A 63 -18.85 -63.11 56.78
N ASN A 64 -19.73 -63.02 55.78
CA ASN A 64 -20.22 -63.77 54.61
C ASN A 64 -20.86 -62.69 53.66
N SER A 65 -21.68 -62.87 52.60
CA SER A 65 -22.47 -63.99 52.02
C SER A 65 -22.67 -63.83 50.48
N SER A 66 -23.23 -64.89 49.89
CA SER A 66 -23.81 -65.14 48.55
C SER A 66 -24.67 -64.04 47.88
N ALA A 67 -24.87 -64.04 46.54
CA ALA A 67 -24.71 -65.16 45.59
C ALA A 67 -24.33 -64.76 44.14
N LEU A 68 -23.65 -65.67 43.41
CA LEU A 68 -23.60 -65.91 41.94
C LEU A 68 -23.27 -64.69 41.01
N ASN A 69 -22.45 -64.77 39.97
CA ASN A 69 -22.00 -65.93 39.16
C ASN A 69 -20.52 -65.74 38.66
N PRO A 70 -19.96 -66.41 37.62
CA PRO A 70 -18.74 -67.18 37.84
C PRO A 70 -17.39 -66.59 37.37
N SER A 71 -16.37 -67.07 38.06
CA SER A 71 -14.95 -67.25 37.70
C SER A 71 -14.73 -67.95 36.32
N LEU A 72 -13.55 -67.97 35.67
CA LEU A 72 -12.15 -67.81 36.14
C LEU A 72 -11.18 -67.50 34.94
N LEU A 73 -9.88 -67.35 35.25
CA LEU A 73 -8.70 -67.44 34.35
C LEU A 73 -8.48 -66.38 33.24
N ARG A 74 -7.71 -65.34 33.57
CA ARG A 74 -6.68 -64.80 32.65
C ARG A 74 -5.28 -64.92 33.29
N LEU A 75 -4.41 -65.69 32.64
CA LEU A 75 -2.98 -65.78 32.98
C LEU A 75 -2.25 -64.46 32.63
N PRO A 76 -1.22 -64.05 33.39
CA PRO A 76 -0.46 -62.83 33.12
C PRO A 76 0.43 -62.98 31.88
N ARG A 77 -0.09 -62.65 30.70
CA ARG A 77 0.71 -62.56 29.47
C ARG A 77 1.67 -61.37 29.56
N ARG A 78 2.98 -61.63 29.51
CA ARG A 78 4.04 -60.61 29.41
C ARG A 78 3.89 -59.81 28.11
N HIS A 79 3.28 -58.62 28.17
CA HIS A 79 3.30 -57.69 27.05
C HIS A 79 4.73 -57.17 26.82
N ARG A 80 5.28 -57.42 25.63
CA ARG A 80 6.57 -56.83 25.21
C ARG A 80 6.36 -55.33 24.95
N ARG A 81 7.20 -54.50 25.58
CA ARG A 81 7.26 -53.05 25.30
C ARG A 81 7.63 -52.81 23.83
N LEU A 82 6.89 -51.93 23.17
CA LEU A 82 7.34 -51.21 21.98
C LEU A 82 8.01 -49.89 22.43
N GLY A 83 8.92 -49.35 21.60
CA GLY A 83 9.53 -48.04 21.84
C GLY A 83 10.76 -48.03 22.76
N LYS A 84 11.93 -48.39 22.22
CA LYS A 84 13.24 -47.85 22.66
C LYS A 84 14.15 -47.69 21.43
N HIS A 85 15.16 -46.82 21.54
CA HIS A 85 16.17 -46.55 20.50
C HIS A 85 17.16 -47.72 20.23
N ARG A 86 16.79 -48.93 20.69
CA ARG A 86 17.41 -50.24 20.42
C ARG A 86 16.28 -51.27 20.26
N ASP A 87 15.48 -51.14 19.21
CA ASP A 87 14.54 -52.21 18.83
C ASP A 87 15.35 -53.43 18.34
N PRO A 88 15.25 -54.61 18.99
CA PRO A 88 15.99 -55.80 18.57
C PRO A 88 15.58 -56.34 17.19
N ASN A 89 14.58 -55.76 16.52
CA ASN A 89 14.02 -56.25 15.26
C ASN A 89 14.29 -55.31 14.07
N LYS A 90 14.92 -54.15 14.27
CA LYS A 90 15.31 -53.28 13.15
C LYS A 90 16.41 -53.98 12.33
N GLY A 91 16.03 -54.49 11.16
CA GLY A 91 16.91 -55.31 10.30
C GLY A 91 16.75 -56.83 10.45
N LYS A 92 15.71 -57.34 11.14
CA LYS A 92 15.34 -58.76 11.05
C LYS A 92 14.44 -59.03 9.84
N PRO A 93 14.54 -60.22 9.21
CA PRO A 93 13.58 -60.65 8.20
C PRO A 93 12.18 -60.80 8.81
N TRP A 94 11.16 -60.63 7.98
CA TRP A 94 9.78 -60.90 8.37
C TRP A 94 9.60 -62.38 8.74
N THR A 95 8.90 -62.64 9.85
CA THR A 95 8.75 -63.99 10.42
C THR A 95 7.35 -64.55 10.22
N HIS A 96 7.24 -65.79 9.73
CA HIS A 96 5.98 -66.51 9.47
C HIS A 96 5.08 -66.79 10.70
N HIS A 97 5.40 -66.24 11.89
CA HIS A 97 4.65 -66.44 13.13
C HIS A 97 3.25 -65.81 13.07
N GLY A 98 2.25 -66.62 12.72
CA GLY A 98 0.84 -66.22 12.62
C GLY A 98 0.15 -66.72 11.35
N LEU A 99 0.91 -67.20 10.35
CA LEU A 99 0.35 -67.84 9.16
C LEU A 99 0.24 -69.37 9.33
N SER A 100 -0.83 -69.96 8.82
CA SER A 100 -0.99 -71.41 8.59
C SER A 100 -0.01 -71.92 7.52
N PRO A 101 0.22 -73.23 7.39
CA PRO A 101 1.05 -73.78 6.32
C PRO A 101 0.58 -73.37 4.91
N GLN A 102 -0.73 -73.35 4.65
CA GLN A 102 -1.29 -72.85 3.39
C GLN A 102 -1.06 -71.34 3.22
N GLY A 103 -1.30 -70.53 4.27
CA GLY A 103 -1.03 -69.10 4.25
C GLY A 103 0.44 -68.79 3.94
N GLN A 104 1.39 -69.56 4.48
CA GLN A 104 2.82 -69.42 4.21
C GLN A 104 3.20 -69.76 2.76
N GLN A 105 2.63 -70.82 2.18
CA GLN A 105 2.83 -71.19 0.78
C GLN A 105 2.28 -70.10 -0.16
N ILE A 106 1.05 -69.65 0.08
CA ILE A 106 0.39 -68.62 -0.72
C ILE A 106 1.13 -67.28 -0.60
N PHE A 107 1.62 -66.93 0.58
CA PHE A 107 2.48 -65.77 0.79
C PHE A 107 3.77 -65.82 -0.04
N GLN A 108 4.46 -66.98 -0.11
CA GLN A 108 5.64 -67.11 -0.98
C GLN A 108 5.31 -67.00 -2.47
N ILE A 109 4.20 -67.59 -2.93
CA ILE A 109 3.72 -67.46 -4.32
C ILE A 109 3.47 -65.99 -4.69
N LEU A 110 2.79 -65.24 -3.81
CA LEU A 110 2.52 -63.80 -3.97
C LEU A 110 3.81 -62.94 -3.96
N ILE A 111 4.87 -63.38 -3.29
CA ILE A 111 6.17 -62.69 -3.35
C ILE A 111 6.87 -62.95 -4.69
N GLY A 112 6.87 -64.20 -5.17
CA GLY A 112 7.74 -64.68 -6.25
C GLY A 112 7.23 -64.51 -7.68
N THR A 113 6.02 -63.98 -7.92
CA THR A 113 5.44 -63.87 -9.27
C THR A 113 4.85 -62.50 -9.58
N ASP A 114 4.99 -62.06 -10.84
CA ASP A 114 4.30 -60.89 -11.37
C ASP A 114 2.87 -61.27 -11.79
N LEU A 115 1.89 -60.73 -11.08
CA LEU A 115 0.51 -61.24 -11.10
C LEU A 115 -0.45 -60.35 -11.89
N HIS A 116 -0.93 -60.89 -13.01
CA HIS A 116 -2.16 -60.44 -13.67
C HIS A 116 -3.40 -60.73 -12.80
N SER A 117 -4.44 -59.91 -12.96
CA SER A 117 -5.64 -59.90 -12.09
C SER A 117 -6.41 -61.21 -12.03
N SER A 118 -6.49 -61.96 -13.14
CA SER A 118 -7.16 -63.26 -13.22
C SER A 118 -6.51 -64.33 -12.33
N ASN A 119 -5.18 -64.41 -12.32
CA ASN A 119 -4.44 -65.44 -11.58
C ASN A 119 -4.52 -65.22 -10.05
N LEU A 120 -4.67 -63.97 -9.60
CA LEU A 120 -4.74 -63.64 -8.17
C LEU A 120 -5.91 -64.35 -7.47
N GLY A 121 -7.09 -64.38 -8.09
CA GLY A 121 -8.27 -65.05 -7.51
C GLY A 121 -8.09 -66.57 -7.39
N CYS A 122 -7.53 -67.21 -8.41
CA CYS A 122 -7.22 -68.65 -8.38
C CYS A 122 -6.17 -69.03 -7.31
N ILE A 123 -5.26 -68.11 -6.98
CA ILE A 123 -4.25 -68.32 -5.93
C ILE A 123 -4.86 -68.10 -4.53
N LEU A 124 -5.71 -67.08 -4.36
CA LEU A 124 -6.33 -66.77 -3.07
C LEU A 124 -7.47 -67.72 -2.69
N ASN A 125 -8.19 -68.32 -3.66
CA ASN A 125 -9.18 -69.37 -3.39
C ASN A 125 -8.59 -70.58 -2.62
N ARG A 126 -7.29 -70.88 -2.81
CA ARG A 126 -6.59 -71.95 -2.10
C ARG A 126 -6.47 -71.76 -0.58
N LEU A 127 -6.76 -70.56 -0.06
CA LEU A 127 -6.93 -70.34 1.39
C LEU A 127 -8.19 -71.04 1.94
N PHE A 128 -9.19 -71.31 1.09
CA PHE A 128 -10.52 -71.80 1.46
C PHE A 128 -10.74 -73.28 1.08
N GLU A 129 -10.01 -73.80 0.10
CA GLU A 129 -10.20 -75.15 -0.49
C GLU A 129 -10.09 -76.34 0.49
N ASN A 130 -9.54 -76.14 1.71
CA ASN A 130 -9.25 -77.22 2.66
C ASN A 130 -10.15 -77.25 3.91
N GLN A 131 -11.26 -76.51 3.95
CA GLN A 131 -12.33 -76.69 4.95
C GLN A 131 -13.54 -77.39 4.30
N GLY A 132 -13.44 -78.71 4.12
CA GLY A 132 -14.45 -79.50 3.43
C GLY A 132 -15.72 -79.72 4.27
N ILE A 133 -16.83 -79.10 3.85
CA ILE A 133 -18.21 -79.36 4.27
C ILE A 133 -19.11 -79.33 3.03
N SER A 134 -20.09 -80.24 2.96
CA SER A 134 -21.12 -80.25 1.91
C SER A 134 -22.22 -79.21 2.21
N GLU A 135 -23.04 -78.84 1.22
CA GLU A 135 -23.88 -77.63 1.16
C GLU A 135 -24.92 -77.40 2.28
N ASN A 136 -25.01 -78.24 3.31
CA ASN A 136 -26.02 -78.14 4.38
C ASN A 136 -25.48 -78.48 5.78
N GLN A 137 -24.73 -77.57 6.42
CA GLN A 137 -24.67 -77.45 7.90
C GLN A 137 -24.07 -76.09 8.34
N GLU A 138 -24.37 -75.67 9.57
CA GLU A 138 -24.01 -74.35 10.11
C GLU A 138 -22.48 -74.17 10.27
N VAL A 139 -22.00 -72.95 9.99
CA VAL A 139 -20.56 -72.63 10.02
C VAL A 139 -20.07 -72.53 11.47
N GLY A 140 -19.26 -73.51 11.88
CA GLY A 140 -18.59 -73.50 13.18
C GLY A 140 -17.61 -72.34 13.33
N ILE A 141 -17.87 -71.45 14.31
CA ILE A 141 -17.15 -70.19 14.60
C ILE A 141 -15.62 -70.36 14.71
N LEU A 142 -15.12 -71.56 15.01
CA LEU A 142 -13.69 -71.87 15.11
C LEU A 142 -12.94 -71.91 13.77
N GLY A 143 -13.64 -72.06 12.63
CA GLY A 143 -13.00 -72.21 11.30
C GLY A 143 -12.47 -70.90 10.69
N LEU A 144 -13.21 -69.80 10.84
CA LEU A 144 -12.87 -68.50 10.22
C LEU A 144 -11.63 -67.84 10.82
N GLY A 145 -11.42 -67.99 12.13
CA GLY A 145 -10.33 -67.31 12.85
C GLY A 145 -8.92 -67.64 12.33
N SER A 146 -8.73 -68.78 11.66
CA SER A 146 -7.47 -69.10 10.98
C SER A 146 -7.31 -68.30 9.68
N VAL A 147 -8.38 -68.16 8.89
CA VAL A 147 -8.34 -67.49 7.59
C VAL A 147 -8.14 -65.98 7.76
N ASN A 148 -8.80 -65.37 8.76
CA ASN A 148 -8.64 -63.94 9.05
C ASN A 148 -7.21 -63.65 9.55
N ALA A 149 -6.61 -64.55 10.34
CA ALA A 149 -5.21 -64.47 10.73
C ALA A 149 -4.25 -64.61 9.53
N ASP A 150 -4.55 -65.49 8.57
CA ASP A 150 -3.79 -65.65 7.33
C ASP A 150 -3.85 -64.41 6.43
N ILE A 151 -5.05 -63.87 6.18
CA ILE A 151 -5.25 -62.62 5.41
C ILE A 151 -4.50 -61.46 6.06
N LEU A 152 -4.62 -61.32 7.39
CA LEU A 152 -3.93 -60.30 8.18
C LEU A 152 -2.40 -60.44 8.11
N GLY A 153 -1.89 -61.67 8.13
CA GLY A 153 -0.47 -61.97 8.03
C GLY A 153 0.09 -61.70 6.62
N ILE A 154 -0.63 -62.10 5.58
CA ILE A 154 -0.28 -61.86 4.17
C ILE A 154 -0.21 -60.36 3.89
N ILE A 155 -1.23 -59.58 4.27
CA ILE A 155 -1.26 -58.13 4.06
C ILE A 155 -0.13 -57.43 4.82
N LYS A 156 0.12 -57.80 6.09
CA LYS A 156 1.26 -57.26 6.87
C LYS A 156 2.62 -57.65 6.30
N GLY A 157 2.75 -58.84 5.73
CA GLY A 157 3.98 -59.29 5.08
C GLY A 157 4.26 -58.57 3.76
N LEU A 158 3.24 -58.41 2.90
CA LEU A 158 3.36 -57.66 1.65
C LEU A 158 3.67 -56.18 1.92
N GLY A 159 3.05 -55.58 2.95
CA GLY A 159 3.35 -54.23 3.40
C GLY A 159 4.75 -54.06 4.01
N PHE A 160 5.31 -55.09 4.65
CA PHE A 160 6.71 -55.06 5.12
C PHE A 160 7.71 -55.11 3.95
N LEU A 161 7.33 -55.74 2.83
CA LEU A 161 8.14 -55.86 1.61
C LEU A 161 7.91 -54.74 0.59
N GLY A 162 7.18 -53.67 0.95
CA GLY A 162 6.87 -52.55 0.05
C GLY A 162 5.92 -52.88 -1.10
N LYS A 163 5.38 -54.10 -1.20
CA LYS A 163 4.42 -54.52 -2.25
C LYS A 163 2.99 -54.02 -1.96
N CYS A 164 2.85 -52.72 -1.71
CA CYS A 164 1.59 -52.08 -1.31
C CYS A 164 0.45 -52.29 -2.33
N ASP A 165 0.72 -52.18 -3.63
CA ASP A 165 -0.28 -52.42 -4.68
C ASP A 165 -0.80 -53.86 -4.68
N LEU A 166 0.06 -54.84 -4.39
CA LEU A 166 -0.36 -56.24 -4.28
C LEU A 166 -1.16 -56.47 -3.00
N ALA A 167 -0.78 -55.86 -1.87
CA ALA A 167 -1.56 -55.89 -0.63
C ALA A 167 -2.97 -55.31 -0.83
N PHE A 168 -3.08 -54.17 -1.54
CA PHE A 168 -4.37 -53.54 -1.84
C PHE A 168 -5.21 -54.35 -2.83
N ARG A 169 -4.59 -55.02 -3.83
CA ARG A 169 -5.28 -55.98 -4.71
C ARG A 169 -5.81 -57.20 -3.94
N VAL A 170 -5.04 -57.76 -3.02
CA VAL A 170 -5.48 -58.85 -2.13
C VAL A 170 -6.65 -58.40 -1.27
N PHE A 171 -6.57 -57.23 -0.64
CA PHE A 171 -7.65 -56.65 0.18
C PHE A 171 -8.94 -56.45 -0.65
N ASN A 172 -8.85 -55.83 -1.82
CA ASN A 172 -10.00 -55.59 -2.68
C ASN A 172 -10.60 -56.89 -3.25
N TRP A 173 -9.79 -57.93 -3.49
CA TRP A 173 -10.30 -59.25 -3.87
C TRP A 173 -11.10 -59.88 -2.73
N VAL A 174 -10.65 -59.79 -1.48
CA VAL A 174 -11.44 -60.26 -0.32
C VAL A 174 -12.73 -59.44 -0.17
N ARG A 175 -12.71 -58.11 -0.38
CA ARG A 175 -13.94 -57.28 -0.39
C ARG A 175 -14.92 -57.68 -1.50
N SER A 176 -14.45 -58.24 -2.61
CA SER A 176 -15.31 -58.64 -3.74
C SER A 176 -16.09 -59.95 -3.54
N ARG A 177 -16.00 -60.59 -2.37
CA ARG A 177 -16.70 -61.84 -2.05
C ARG A 177 -17.96 -61.58 -1.21
N ASN A 178 -18.99 -62.41 -1.37
CA ASN A 178 -20.25 -62.29 -0.60
C ASN A 178 -20.09 -62.50 0.92
N ASP A 179 -18.98 -63.07 1.38
CA ASP A 179 -18.67 -63.34 2.80
C ASP A 179 -17.72 -62.31 3.44
N TYR A 180 -17.40 -61.21 2.74
CA TYR A 180 -16.34 -60.26 3.14
C TYR A 180 -16.48 -59.70 4.57
N GLN A 181 -17.71 -59.48 5.05
CA GLN A 181 -17.98 -58.91 6.39
C GLN A 181 -17.46 -59.81 7.53
N ASN A 182 -17.34 -61.11 7.30
CA ASN A 182 -16.80 -62.08 8.27
C ASN A 182 -15.29 -62.33 8.08
N LEU A 183 -14.68 -61.79 7.02
CA LEU A 183 -13.27 -62.00 6.65
C LEU A 183 -12.38 -60.77 6.85
N LEU A 184 -12.96 -59.57 6.76
CA LEU A 184 -12.26 -58.28 6.89
C LEU A 184 -12.43 -57.68 8.30
N ASP A 185 -12.01 -58.40 9.34
CA ASP A 185 -11.99 -57.87 10.71
C ASP A 185 -11.27 -56.50 10.76
N GLY A 186 -11.69 -55.60 11.66
CA GLY A 186 -11.09 -54.27 11.81
C GLY A 186 -9.55 -54.21 11.90
N PRO A 187 -8.84 -55.17 12.53
CA PRO A 187 -7.38 -55.27 12.47
C PRO A 187 -6.78 -55.45 11.05
N VAL A 188 -7.53 -56.01 10.10
CA VAL A 188 -7.16 -56.12 8.67
C VAL A 188 -7.32 -54.76 7.99
N VAL A 189 -8.46 -54.10 8.20
CA VAL A 189 -8.75 -52.74 7.70
C VAL A 189 -7.71 -51.74 8.20
N ALA A 190 -7.46 -51.72 9.52
CA ALA A 190 -6.46 -50.87 10.17
C ALA A 190 -5.03 -51.16 9.67
N ALA A 191 -4.70 -52.42 9.35
CA ALA A 191 -3.42 -52.77 8.73
C ALA A 191 -3.29 -52.20 7.32
N MET A 192 -4.32 -52.33 6.47
CA MET A 192 -4.31 -51.80 5.10
C MET A 192 -4.20 -50.27 5.08
N ILE A 193 -4.98 -49.58 5.93
CA ILE A 193 -4.91 -48.12 6.14
C ILE A 193 -3.50 -47.70 6.59
N SER A 194 -2.90 -48.42 7.54
CA SER A 194 -1.54 -48.12 8.03
C SER A 194 -0.45 -48.38 6.98
N ILE A 195 -0.64 -49.33 6.06
CA ILE A 195 0.28 -49.57 4.94
C ILE A 195 0.18 -48.42 3.92
N LEU A 196 -1.03 -48.10 3.45
CA LEU A 196 -1.27 -46.97 2.53
C LEU A 196 -0.74 -45.64 3.11
N GLY A 197 -0.89 -45.43 4.43
CA GLY A 197 -0.40 -44.25 5.13
C GLY A 197 1.12 -44.13 5.27
N LYS A 198 1.86 -45.26 5.25
CA LYS A 198 3.34 -45.26 5.24
C LYS A 198 3.91 -44.97 3.86
N GLU A 199 3.24 -45.45 2.82
CA GLU A 199 3.55 -45.19 1.41
C GLU A 199 3.05 -43.80 0.92
N GLY A 200 2.60 -42.93 1.83
CA GLY A 200 2.10 -41.59 1.50
C GLY A 200 0.77 -41.54 0.74
N ARG A 201 0.13 -42.68 0.45
CA ARG A 201 -1.10 -42.80 -0.35
C ARG A 201 -2.38 -42.47 0.46
N VAL A 202 -2.35 -41.35 1.19
CA VAL A 202 -3.39 -40.93 2.13
C VAL A 202 -4.76 -40.76 1.47
N SER A 203 -4.81 -40.29 0.21
CA SER A 203 -6.05 -40.16 -0.56
C SER A 203 -6.75 -41.51 -0.81
N ILE A 204 -5.99 -42.56 -1.10
CA ILE A 204 -6.53 -43.92 -1.29
C ILE A 204 -6.99 -44.49 0.06
N ALA A 205 -6.24 -44.27 1.14
CA ALA A 205 -6.66 -44.65 2.49
C ALA A 205 -7.97 -43.96 2.91
N ALA A 206 -8.12 -42.67 2.57
CA ALA A 206 -9.34 -41.90 2.84
C ALA A 206 -10.53 -42.33 1.98
N CYS A 207 -10.30 -42.69 0.72
CA CYS A 207 -11.33 -43.24 -0.16
C CYS A 207 -11.83 -44.59 0.39
N LEU A 208 -10.91 -45.51 0.69
CA LEU A 208 -11.21 -46.80 1.31
C LEU A 208 -12.00 -46.65 2.63
N PHE A 209 -11.59 -45.72 3.50
CA PHE A 209 -12.29 -45.45 4.76
C PHE A 209 -13.73 -44.97 4.52
N ASN A 210 -13.94 -44.02 3.61
CA ASN A 210 -15.26 -43.49 3.27
C ASN A 210 -16.12 -44.44 2.41
N GLU A 211 -15.51 -45.43 1.75
CA GLU A 211 -16.22 -46.52 1.08
C GLU A 211 -16.74 -47.52 2.10
N LEU A 212 -15.92 -47.97 3.05
CA LEU A 212 -16.36 -48.89 4.11
C LEU A 212 -17.49 -48.27 4.99
N ASP A 213 -17.42 -46.96 5.25
CA ASP A 213 -18.47 -46.14 5.92
C ASP A 213 -19.81 -46.21 5.16
N LYS A 214 -19.77 -46.28 3.82
CA LYS A 214 -20.96 -46.38 2.94
C LYS A 214 -21.41 -47.81 2.67
N ASP A 215 -20.48 -48.76 2.64
CA ASP A 215 -20.72 -50.19 2.46
C ASP A 215 -21.42 -50.81 3.69
N GLY A 216 -21.63 -50.03 4.77
CA GLY A 216 -22.32 -50.42 5.99
C GLY A 216 -21.44 -51.20 6.97
N PHE A 217 -20.11 -51.09 6.85
CA PHE A 217 -19.16 -51.80 7.70
C PHE A 217 -18.93 -51.03 9.02
N ASP A 218 -19.01 -51.73 10.17
CA ASP A 218 -18.78 -51.12 11.48
C ASP A 218 -17.30 -50.76 11.68
N ILE A 219 -16.98 -49.46 11.55
CA ILE A 219 -15.60 -48.98 11.58
C ILE A 219 -15.07 -48.95 13.02
N ASP A 220 -14.26 -49.96 13.36
CA ASP A 220 -13.75 -50.09 14.73
C ASP A 220 -12.74 -49.00 15.15
N VAL A 221 -12.51 -48.96 16.47
CA VAL A 221 -11.56 -48.08 17.15
C VAL A 221 -10.13 -48.17 16.58
N TYR A 222 -9.72 -49.31 16.02
CA TYR A 222 -8.40 -49.49 15.43
C TYR A 222 -8.32 -48.89 14.01
N ALA A 223 -9.37 -49.02 13.20
CA ALA A 223 -9.47 -48.40 11.87
C ALA A 223 -9.49 -46.87 11.98
N TYR A 224 -10.31 -46.30 12.89
CA TYR A 224 -10.28 -44.87 13.23
C TYR A 224 -8.88 -44.42 13.68
N THR A 225 -8.27 -45.12 14.64
CA THR A 225 -6.94 -44.76 15.16
C THR A 225 -5.85 -44.87 14.09
N ALA A 226 -5.93 -45.83 13.17
CA ALA A 226 -5.03 -45.96 12.03
C ALA A 226 -5.18 -44.80 11.04
N MET A 227 -6.41 -44.33 10.79
CA MET A 227 -6.66 -43.22 9.88
C MET A 227 -6.22 -41.87 10.48
N VAL A 228 -6.51 -41.61 11.76
CA VAL A 228 -5.98 -40.43 12.49
C VAL A 228 -4.44 -40.43 12.48
N SER A 229 -3.81 -41.59 12.72
CA SER A 229 -2.35 -41.75 12.67
C SER A 229 -1.78 -41.48 11.27
N THR A 230 -2.47 -41.96 10.23
CA THR A 230 -2.08 -41.79 8.82
C THR A 230 -2.16 -40.33 8.37
N TYR A 231 -3.19 -39.59 8.77
CA TYR A 231 -3.24 -38.15 8.54
C TYR A 231 -2.15 -37.40 9.35
N ALA A 232 -1.92 -37.79 10.61
CA ALA A 232 -0.94 -37.17 11.50
C ALA A 232 0.53 -37.39 11.07
N SER A 233 0.87 -38.55 10.49
CA SER A 233 2.22 -38.82 9.97
C SER A 233 2.51 -38.03 8.68
N ASN A 234 1.49 -37.80 7.86
CA ASN A 234 1.58 -37.11 6.56
C ASN A 234 1.24 -35.60 6.66
N GLY A 235 1.30 -35.01 7.86
CA GLY A 235 1.14 -33.57 8.06
C GLY A 235 -0.29 -33.00 7.91
N ARG A 236 -1.28 -33.84 7.61
CA ARG A 236 -2.68 -33.46 7.34
C ARG A 236 -3.49 -33.28 8.63
N TYR A 237 -2.99 -32.39 9.49
CA TYR A 237 -3.43 -32.25 10.89
C TYR A 237 -4.91 -31.89 11.06
N ARG A 238 -5.47 -31.02 10.22
CA ARG A 238 -6.90 -30.64 10.29
C ARG A 238 -7.83 -31.85 10.08
N GLU A 239 -7.48 -32.71 9.14
CA GLU A 239 -8.30 -33.88 8.78
C GLU A 239 -8.16 -35.01 9.81
N ALA A 240 -6.99 -35.15 10.45
CA ALA A 240 -6.83 -35.99 11.64
C ALA A 240 -7.80 -35.58 12.78
N VAL A 241 -8.00 -34.28 12.99
CA VAL A 241 -8.99 -33.75 13.97
C VAL A 241 -10.43 -34.01 13.52
N THR A 242 -10.74 -33.89 12.23
CA THR A 242 -12.09 -34.22 11.70
C THR A 242 -12.43 -35.71 11.89
N ILE A 243 -11.49 -36.63 11.63
CA ILE A 243 -11.71 -38.06 11.86
C ILE A 243 -11.79 -38.38 13.36
N PHE A 244 -11.01 -37.72 14.21
CA PHE A 244 -11.12 -37.88 15.67
C PHE A 244 -12.51 -37.46 16.17
N LYS A 245 -13.07 -36.35 15.67
CA LYS A 245 -14.45 -35.96 15.98
C LYS A 245 -15.48 -36.98 15.48
N LYS A 246 -15.38 -37.42 14.22
CA LYS A 246 -16.25 -38.50 13.70
C LYS A 246 -16.22 -39.75 14.59
N MET A 247 -15.07 -40.08 15.17
CA MET A 247 -14.92 -41.20 16.11
C MET A 247 -15.68 -40.98 17.42
N GLU A 248 -15.60 -39.77 17.99
CA GLU A 248 -16.38 -39.36 19.17
C GLU A 248 -17.89 -39.34 18.86
N ASP A 249 -18.29 -38.77 17.71
CA ASP A 249 -19.68 -38.67 17.24
C ASP A 249 -20.29 -40.07 16.97
N ALA A 250 -19.50 -41.03 16.49
CA ALA A 250 -19.88 -42.43 16.30
C ALA A 250 -19.85 -43.27 17.60
N GLY A 251 -19.59 -42.66 18.76
CA GLY A 251 -19.55 -43.35 20.06
C GLY A 251 -18.34 -44.28 20.27
N CYS A 252 -17.37 -44.29 19.34
CA CYS A 252 -16.18 -45.12 19.41
C CYS A 252 -15.19 -44.57 20.43
N LYS A 253 -15.10 -45.21 21.61
CA LYS A 253 -14.22 -44.75 22.70
C LYS A 253 -12.74 -44.72 22.27
N PRO A 254 -12.04 -43.55 22.35
CA PRO A 254 -10.63 -43.46 22.02
C PRO A 254 -9.74 -44.30 22.95
N THR A 255 -8.57 -44.70 22.46
CA THR A 255 -7.54 -45.39 23.25
C THR A 255 -6.44 -44.44 23.72
N LEU A 256 -5.59 -44.88 24.64
CA LEU A 256 -4.32 -44.21 24.98
C LEU A 256 -3.48 -43.85 23.73
N VAL A 257 -3.47 -44.70 22.70
CA VAL A 257 -2.75 -44.41 21.44
C VAL A 257 -3.46 -43.31 20.66
N THR A 258 -4.78 -43.36 20.57
CA THR A 258 -5.61 -42.34 19.91
C THR A 258 -5.42 -40.96 20.55
N TYR A 259 -5.48 -40.90 21.89
CA TYR A 259 -5.22 -39.68 22.66
C TYR A 259 -3.79 -39.17 22.48
N ASN A 260 -2.77 -40.04 22.58
CA ASN A 260 -1.38 -39.64 22.37
C ASN A 260 -1.09 -39.13 20.95
N VAL A 261 -1.77 -39.67 19.92
CA VAL A 261 -1.69 -39.14 18.56
C VAL A 261 -2.38 -37.78 18.44
N ILE A 262 -3.61 -37.60 18.96
CA ILE A 262 -4.33 -36.33 18.81
C ILE A 262 -3.71 -35.18 19.63
N LEU A 263 -3.13 -35.47 20.81
CA LEU A 263 -2.35 -34.50 21.59
C LEU A 263 -1.11 -34.03 20.82
N ASN A 264 -0.37 -34.97 20.21
CA ASN A 264 0.77 -34.66 19.34
C ASN A 264 0.33 -33.83 18.11
N VAL A 265 -0.82 -34.15 17.51
CA VAL A 265 -1.43 -33.33 16.44
C VAL A 265 -1.74 -31.91 16.92
N TYR A 266 -2.38 -31.73 18.08
CA TYR A 266 -2.71 -30.41 18.62
C TYR A 266 -1.46 -29.58 18.97
N GLY A 267 -0.40 -30.19 19.52
CA GLY A 267 0.90 -29.53 19.69
C GLY A 267 1.59 -29.18 18.36
N LYS A 268 1.44 -30.04 17.34
CA LYS A 268 1.90 -29.77 15.96
C LYS A 268 1.06 -28.74 15.20
N MET A 269 -0.19 -28.50 15.59
CA MET A 269 -1.01 -27.37 15.13
C MET A 269 -0.74 -26.09 15.92
N GLY A 270 -0.33 -26.20 17.19
CA GLY A 270 -0.20 -25.05 18.09
C GLY A 270 -1.53 -24.56 18.64
N MET A 271 -2.46 -25.49 18.94
CA MET A 271 -3.76 -25.13 19.53
C MET A 271 -3.61 -24.50 20.93
N PRO A 272 -4.54 -23.62 21.36
CA PRO A 272 -4.55 -23.08 22.72
C PRO A 272 -4.62 -24.18 23.78
N TRP A 273 -3.94 -23.97 24.92
CA TRP A 273 -3.84 -24.95 26.00
C TRP A 273 -5.20 -25.42 26.54
N ILE A 274 -6.19 -24.53 26.60
CA ILE A 274 -7.58 -24.84 26.98
C ILE A 274 -8.16 -26.01 26.15
N THR A 275 -7.78 -26.14 24.87
CA THR A 275 -8.20 -27.27 24.01
C THR A 275 -7.41 -28.55 24.32
N VAL A 276 -6.13 -28.44 24.68
CA VAL A 276 -5.27 -29.57 25.04
C VAL A 276 -5.64 -30.14 26.42
N ALA A 277 -5.90 -29.28 27.40
CA ALA A 277 -6.38 -29.64 28.73
C ALA A 277 -7.70 -30.42 28.66
N LYS A 278 -8.70 -29.92 27.91
CA LYS A 278 -9.98 -30.62 27.69
C LYS A 278 -9.83 -32.04 27.11
N VAL A 279 -8.79 -32.30 26.31
CA VAL A 279 -8.51 -33.64 25.76
C VAL A 279 -7.95 -34.56 26.84
N ILE A 280 -7.12 -34.04 27.76
CA ILE A 280 -6.68 -34.77 28.95
C ILE A 280 -7.81 -34.98 29.95
N ASP A 281 -8.71 -34.01 30.14
CA ASP A 281 -9.88 -34.16 31.00
C ASP A 281 -10.85 -35.21 30.45
N ASN A 282 -11.08 -35.24 29.13
CA ASN A 282 -11.80 -36.32 28.46
C ASN A 282 -11.10 -37.68 28.68
N MET A 283 -9.79 -37.76 28.44
CA MET A 283 -9.00 -38.99 28.64
C MET A 283 -9.06 -39.52 30.08
N LYS A 284 -8.95 -38.62 31.07
CA LYS A 284 -9.08 -38.93 32.51
C LYS A 284 -10.52 -39.38 32.85
N ARG A 285 -11.54 -38.68 32.34
CA ARG A 285 -12.98 -39.02 32.53
C ARG A 285 -13.35 -40.37 31.91
N ASP A 286 -12.76 -40.72 30.77
CA ASP A 286 -12.97 -41.99 30.09
C ASP A 286 -12.22 -43.16 30.77
N GLY A 287 -11.51 -42.89 31.87
CA GLY A 287 -10.83 -43.88 32.70
C GLY A 287 -9.43 -44.28 32.22
N ILE A 288 -8.84 -43.51 31.30
CA ILE A 288 -7.53 -43.81 30.70
C ILE A 288 -6.44 -43.00 31.41
N ALA A 289 -5.60 -43.68 32.18
CA ALA A 289 -4.48 -43.06 32.88
C ALA A 289 -3.39 -42.56 31.89
N PRO A 290 -2.90 -41.31 32.03
CA PRO A 290 -1.71 -40.83 31.31
C PRO A 290 -0.47 -41.69 31.59
N ASP A 291 0.36 -41.87 30.56
CA ASP A 291 1.67 -42.51 30.65
C ASP A 291 2.81 -41.49 30.44
N LEU A 292 4.06 -41.94 30.62
CA LEU A 292 5.25 -41.08 30.43
C LEU A 292 5.34 -40.48 29.00
N TYR A 293 4.80 -41.16 27.98
CA TYR A 293 4.71 -40.59 26.63
C TYR A 293 3.66 -39.48 26.56
N THR A 294 2.53 -39.64 27.25
CA THR A 294 1.48 -38.62 27.41
C THR A 294 2.05 -37.36 28.05
N TYR A 295 2.72 -37.48 29.21
CA TYR A 295 3.36 -36.36 29.91
C TYR A 295 4.44 -35.67 29.04
N ASN A 296 5.35 -36.43 28.41
CA ASN A 296 6.34 -35.88 27.49
C ASN A 296 5.70 -35.17 26.28
N THR A 297 4.54 -35.64 25.81
CA THR A 297 3.78 -35.01 24.72
C THR A 297 3.13 -33.69 25.18
N LEU A 298 2.58 -33.65 26.39
CA LEU A 298 1.98 -32.45 26.98
C LEU A 298 3.00 -31.32 27.17
N ILE A 299 4.16 -31.62 27.78
CA ILE A 299 5.25 -30.65 27.92
C ILE A 299 5.71 -30.16 26.53
N SER A 300 5.74 -31.05 25.52
CA SER A 300 6.05 -30.69 24.13
C SER A 300 4.96 -29.84 23.43
N CYS A 301 3.72 -29.81 23.93
CA CYS A 301 2.65 -28.92 23.44
C CYS A 301 2.84 -27.49 23.94
N CYS A 302 3.13 -27.31 25.23
CA CYS A 302 3.37 -26.01 25.88
C CYS A 302 4.43 -25.15 25.17
N ARG A 303 5.41 -25.84 24.59
CA ARG A 303 6.55 -25.37 23.77
C ARG A 303 6.27 -24.27 22.73
N ARG A 304 5.05 -24.16 22.21
CA ARG A 304 4.67 -23.18 21.18
C ARG A 304 3.90 -21.97 21.69
N GLY A 305 3.21 -22.08 22.83
CA GLY A 305 2.51 -20.95 23.44
C GLY A 305 3.39 -20.13 24.39
N SER A 306 4.65 -20.54 24.61
CA SER A 306 5.53 -20.03 25.69
C SER A 306 5.04 -20.37 27.11
N LEU A 307 4.28 -21.46 27.23
CA LEU A 307 3.54 -21.89 28.42
C LEU A 307 4.45 -22.63 29.40
N TYR A 308 5.38 -21.91 30.02
CA TYR A 308 6.39 -22.51 30.91
C TYR A 308 5.82 -22.87 32.28
N GLU A 309 4.74 -22.23 32.72
CA GLU A 309 4.10 -22.47 34.03
C GLU A 309 3.32 -23.79 33.96
N GLU A 310 2.49 -23.95 32.95
CA GLU A 310 1.74 -25.19 32.71
C GLU A 310 2.67 -26.37 32.37
N ALA A 311 3.81 -26.11 31.73
CA ALA A 311 4.85 -27.12 31.54
C ALA A 311 5.54 -27.55 32.84
N ALA A 312 5.67 -26.65 33.83
CA ALA A 312 6.17 -26.97 35.15
C ALA A 312 5.12 -27.73 35.98
N GLU A 313 3.85 -27.29 35.95
CA GLU A 313 2.73 -27.98 36.60
C GLU A 313 2.60 -29.44 36.11
N VAL A 314 2.64 -29.67 34.79
CA VAL A 314 2.60 -31.02 34.20
C VAL A 314 3.84 -31.85 34.55
N PHE A 315 5.01 -31.22 34.76
CA PHE A 315 6.22 -31.90 35.20
C PHE A 315 6.18 -32.30 36.68
N GLU A 316 5.58 -31.47 37.54
CA GLU A 316 5.29 -31.84 38.94
C GLU A 316 4.15 -32.86 39.05
N GLU A 317 3.07 -32.76 38.25
CA GLU A 317 2.01 -33.79 38.17
C GLU A 317 2.61 -35.15 37.80
N MET A 318 3.50 -35.19 36.80
CA MET A 318 4.20 -36.40 36.39
C MET A 318 5.02 -37.02 37.53
N LYS A 319 5.74 -36.19 38.31
CA LYS A 319 6.53 -36.64 39.48
C LYS A 319 5.62 -37.11 40.63
N LEU A 320 4.53 -36.41 40.92
CA LEU A 320 3.53 -36.77 41.92
C LEU A 320 2.78 -38.07 41.56
N ALA A 321 2.54 -38.31 40.26
CA ALA A 321 2.01 -39.56 39.72
C ALA A 321 3.03 -40.73 39.76
N GLY A 322 4.24 -40.52 40.30
CA GLY A 322 5.24 -41.55 40.51
C GLY A 322 6.09 -41.91 39.29
N PHE A 323 6.03 -41.13 38.20
CA PHE A 323 6.91 -41.33 37.05
C PHE A 323 8.26 -40.62 37.26
N VAL A 324 9.35 -41.35 37.05
CA VAL A 324 10.70 -40.78 37.07
C VAL A 324 10.97 -40.07 35.73
N PRO A 325 11.35 -38.78 35.73
CA PRO A 325 11.76 -38.07 34.51
C PRO A 325 12.90 -38.79 33.78
N ASP A 326 12.89 -38.77 32.45
CA ASP A 326 14.01 -39.27 31.65
C ASP A 326 14.72 -38.17 30.85
N ASN A 327 15.78 -38.55 30.14
CA ASN A 327 16.59 -37.61 29.34
C ASN A 327 15.77 -36.99 28.18
N VAL A 328 14.67 -37.61 27.73
CA VAL A 328 13.72 -36.97 26.81
C VAL A 328 12.88 -35.94 27.55
N THR A 329 12.35 -36.25 28.73
CA THR A 329 11.58 -35.29 29.56
C THR A 329 12.39 -34.02 29.84
N TYR A 330 13.62 -34.16 30.34
CA TYR A 330 14.48 -33.01 30.66
C TYR A 330 14.82 -32.16 29.42
N ASN A 331 15.15 -32.77 28.29
CA ASN A 331 15.43 -32.02 27.06
C ASN A 331 14.19 -31.34 26.45
N VAL A 332 13.00 -31.97 26.55
CA VAL A 332 11.74 -31.35 26.11
C VAL A 332 11.40 -30.14 27.00
N LEU A 333 11.53 -30.27 28.31
CA LEU A 333 11.32 -29.17 29.26
C LEU A 333 12.29 -28.01 29.03
N LEU A 334 13.57 -28.28 28.73
CA LEU A 334 14.55 -27.28 28.32
C LEU A 334 14.21 -26.61 26.97
N ASP A 335 13.63 -27.33 26.00
CA ASP A 335 13.16 -26.76 24.72
C ASP A 335 11.89 -25.90 24.90
N VAL A 336 11.11 -26.10 25.98
CA VAL A 336 10.03 -25.19 26.41
C VAL A 336 10.61 -23.92 27.02
N TYR A 337 11.35 -24.01 28.14
CA TYR A 337 11.95 -22.84 28.80
C TYR A 337 12.82 -22.02 27.85
N GLY A 338 13.55 -22.69 26.95
CA GLY A 338 14.34 -22.05 25.92
C GLY A 338 13.51 -21.23 24.92
N LYS A 339 12.33 -21.67 24.52
CA LYS A 339 11.44 -20.86 23.64
C LYS A 339 10.70 -19.79 24.41
N SER A 340 10.34 -20.05 25.67
CA SER A 340 9.70 -19.11 26.58
C SER A 340 10.62 -18.00 27.11
N ARG A 341 11.91 -17.98 26.73
CA ARG A 341 12.91 -16.98 27.13
C ARG A 341 13.20 -16.97 28.65
N ARG A 342 13.18 -18.15 29.28
CA ARG A 342 13.35 -18.33 30.73
C ARG A 342 14.64 -19.11 31.05
N PRO A 343 15.81 -18.42 31.07
CA PRO A 343 17.12 -19.08 31.16
C PRO A 343 17.51 -19.51 32.58
N GLU A 344 17.01 -18.85 33.62
CA GLU A 344 17.35 -19.18 35.01
C GLU A 344 16.71 -20.51 35.45
N GLU A 345 15.46 -20.69 35.05
CA GLU A 345 14.67 -21.90 35.20
C GLU A 345 15.28 -23.05 34.38
N ALA A 346 15.70 -22.79 33.15
CA ALA A 346 16.42 -23.76 32.34
C ALA A 346 17.74 -24.22 33.00
N MET A 347 18.48 -23.32 33.66
CA MET A 347 19.63 -23.71 34.49
C MET A 347 19.24 -24.44 35.78
N GLY A 348 18.03 -24.21 36.31
CA GLY A 348 17.43 -25.04 37.35
C GLY A 348 17.24 -26.49 36.89
N VAL A 349 16.59 -26.67 35.74
CA VAL A 349 16.36 -27.98 35.12
C VAL A 349 17.66 -28.69 34.77
N LEU A 350 18.71 -27.98 34.31
CA LEU A 350 20.04 -28.57 34.12
C LEU A 350 20.63 -29.10 35.44
N ARG A 351 20.52 -28.33 36.54
CA ARG A 351 21.00 -28.77 37.86
C ARG A 351 20.22 -29.99 38.37
N GLU A 352 18.90 -30.03 38.20
CA GLU A 352 18.06 -31.21 38.54
C GLU A 352 18.49 -32.43 37.73
N MET A 353 18.64 -32.29 36.40
CA MET A 353 19.11 -33.34 35.50
C MET A 353 20.47 -33.92 35.92
N GLU A 354 21.44 -33.07 36.29
CA GLU A 354 22.76 -33.49 36.76
C GLU A 354 22.72 -34.15 38.15
N ILE A 355 21.89 -33.65 39.09
CA ILE A 355 21.66 -34.26 40.41
C ILE A 355 21.00 -35.64 40.28
N CYS A 356 20.05 -35.80 39.35
CA CYS A 356 19.44 -37.08 39.01
C CYS A 356 20.37 -38.04 38.22
N GLY A 357 21.64 -37.64 37.97
CA GLY A 357 22.65 -38.51 37.36
C GLY A 357 22.56 -38.64 35.83
N TYR A 358 21.78 -37.79 35.16
CA TYR A 358 21.70 -37.77 33.69
C TYR A 358 22.76 -36.83 33.12
N ALA A 359 23.65 -37.35 32.28
CA ALA A 359 24.65 -36.55 31.59
C ALA A 359 23.99 -35.60 30.56
N PRO A 360 24.27 -34.27 30.62
CA PRO A 360 23.86 -33.33 29.59
C PRO A 360 24.41 -33.71 28.21
N SER A 361 23.62 -33.48 27.17
CA SER A 361 24.03 -33.70 25.78
C SER A 361 24.35 -32.38 25.05
N ASP A 362 24.80 -32.53 23.80
CA ASP A 362 24.81 -31.48 22.79
C ASP A 362 23.46 -30.77 22.67
N VAL A 363 22.35 -31.52 22.61
CA VAL A 363 20.98 -30.98 22.59
C VAL A 363 20.66 -30.20 23.87
N THR A 364 21.07 -30.69 25.04
CA THR A 364 20.85 -30.01 26.34
C THR A 364 21.51 -28.62 26.34
N PHE A 365 22.79 -28.54 25.93
CA PHE A 365 23.51 -27.27 25.84
C PHE A 365 23.00 -26.36 24.71
N ASN A 366 22.61 -26.91 23.56
CA ASN A 366 22.04 -26.13 22.45
C ASN A 366 20.67 -25.51 22.83
N SER A 367 19.83 -26.21 23.59
CA SER A 367 18.58 -25.66 24.15
C SER A 367 18.85 -24.53 25.15
N LEU A 368 19.84 -24.67 26.03
CA LEU A 368 20.25 -23.63 26.98
C LEU A 368 20.83 -22.39 26.29
N ILE A 369 21.71 -22.57 25.31
CA ILE A 369 22.29 -21.46 24.54
C ILE A 369 21.17 -20.73 23.76
N SER A 370 20.21 -21.46 23.19
CA SER A 370 18.99 -20.90 22.62
C SER A 370 18.17 -20.10 23.65
N ALA A 371 18.03 -20.59 24.90
CA ALA A 371 17.34 -19.89 25.98
C ALA A 371 17.98 -18.54 26.31
N TYR A 372 19.29 -18.53 26.60
CA TYR A 372 20.04 -17.32 26.94
C TYR A 372 20.07 -16.32 25.77
N VAL A 373 20.26 -16.80 24.54
CA VAL A 373 20.19 -15.96 23.32
C VAL A 373 18.82 -15.31 23.16
N ARG A 374 17.72 -16.05 23.35
CA ARG A 374 16.35 -15.51 23.22
C ARG A 374 15.96 -14.59 24.37
N GLY A 375 16.56 -14.76 25.55
CA GLY A 375 16.49 -13.81 26.67
C GLY A 375 17.37 -12.57 26.52
N GLY A 376 18.19 -12.46 25.47
CA GLY A 376 19.11 -11.33 25.24
C GLY A 376 20.41 -11.38 26.06
N LEU A 377 20.58 -12.39 26.91
CA LEU A 377 21.72 -12.62 27.79
C LEU A 377 22.89 -13.28 27.02
N LEU A 378 23.47 -12.52 26.09
CA LEU A 378 24.46 -13.00 25.12
C LEU A 378 25.86 -13.21 25.70
N LYS A 379 26.23 -12.53 26.79
CA LYS A 379 27.52 -12.79 27.47
C LYS A 379 27.47 -14.13 28.18
N GLU A 380 26.33 -14.38 28.82
CA GLU A 380 26.00 -15.57 29.59
C GLU A 380 25.88 -16.78 28.65
N ALA A 381 25.29 -16.62 27.46
CA ALA A 381 25.29 -17.64 26.40
C ALA A 381 26.72 -18.08 26.00
N MET A 382 27.69 -17.16 25.93
CA MET A 382 29.09 -17.50 25.66
C MET A 382 29.75 -18.23 26.85
N VAL A 383 29.36 -17.93 28.09
CA VAL A 383 29.78 -18.70 29.27
C VAL A 383 29.21 -20.13 29.22
N ILE A 384 27.96 -20.33 28.79
CA ILE A 384 27.39 -21.67 28.59
C ILE A 384 28.13 -22.43 27.48
N LYS A 385 28.52 -21.76 26.37
CA LYS A 385 29.40 -22.35 25.34
C LYS A 385 30.78 -22.75 25.88
N ALA A 386 31.36 -21.96 26.78
CA ALA A 386 32.61 -22.31 27.45
C ALA A 386 32.43 -23.49 28.43
N GLN A 387 31.29 -23.61 29.12
CA GLN A 387 30.97 -24.76 29.97
C GLN A 387 30.77 -26.05 29.16
N MET A 388 30.09 -25.98 28.00
CA MET A 388 29.93 -27.08 27.05
C MET A 388 31.29 -27.65 26.64
N VAL A 389 32.22 -26.78 26.19
CA VAL A 389 33.61 -27.15 25.87
C VAL A 389 34.34 -27.74 27.07
N LYS A 390 34.21 -27.13 28.26
CA LYS A 390 34.85 -27.61 29.50
C LYS A 390 34.35 -29.00 29.94
N LYS A 391 33.09 -29.35 29.63
CA LYS A 391 32.54 -30.71 29.83
C LYS A 391 32.89 -31.68 28.70
N GLY A 392 33.76 -31.30 27.76
CA GLY A 392 34.24 -32.14 26.66
C GLY A 392 33.27 -32.26 25.46
N ILE A 393 32.16 -31.54 25.49
CA ILE A 393 31.17 -31.54 24.41
C ILE A 393 31.60 -30.49 23.38
N LYS A 394 31.79 -30.91 22.13
CA LYS A 394 32.18 -30.01 21.04
C LYS A 394 30.96 -29.20 20.57
N PRO A 395 31.02 -27.85 20.53
CA PRO A 395 30.01 -27.03 19.87
C PRO A 395 29.84 -27.44 18.40
N ASP A 396 28.59 -27.47 17.95
CA ASP A 396 28.23 -27.83 16.57
C ASP A 396 27.83 -26.61 15.74
N VAL A 397 27.44 -26.85 14.49
CA VAL A 397 26.98 -25.79 13.56
C VAL A 397 25.75 -25.06 14.13
N PHE A 398 24.88 -25.75 14.87
CA PHE A 398 23.72 -25.15 15.51
C PHE A 398 24.13 -24.26 16.70
N THR A 399 25.11 -24.65 17.51
CA THR A 399 25.66 -23.83 18.61
C THR A 399 26.17 -22.50 18.08
N TYR A 400 27.05 -22.54 17.06
CA TYR A 400 27.63 -21.33 16.48
C TYR A 400 26.59 -20.47 15.74
N THR A 401 25.70 -21.07 14.95
CA THR A 401 24.64 -20.31 14.25
C THR A 401 23.63 -19.67 15.22
N THR A 402 23.34 -20.33 16.35
CA THR A 402 22.44 -19.78 17.39
C THR A 402 23.07 -18.58 18.10
N LEU A 403 24.35 -18.69 18.49
CA LEU A 403 25.10 -17.56 19.07
C LEU A 403 25.22 -16.40 18.06
N PHE A 404 25.58 -16.70 16.81
CA PHE A 404 25.67 -15.72 15.73
C PHE A 404 24.36 -14.95 15.55
N SER A 405 23.23 -15.63 15.38
CA SER A 405 21.93 -14.96 15.21
C SER A 405 21.43 -14.25 16.48
N GLY A 406 21.98 -14.60 17.65
CA GLY A 406 21.83 -13.80 18.86
C GLY A 406 22.54 -12.44 18.77
N PHE A 407 23.82 -12.44 18.40
CA PHE A 407 24.59 -11.22 18.21
C PHE A 407 24.09 -10.36 17.03
N GLU A 408 23.61 -10.97 15.94
CA GLU A 408 22.90 -10.30 14.82
C GLU A 408 21.70 -9.48 15.34
N LYS A 409 20.77 -10.12 16.06
CA LYS A 409 19.54 -9.49 16.56
C LYS A 409 19.79 -8.42 17.62
N ALA A 410 20.85 -8.56 18.42
CA ALA A 410 21.28 -7.54 19.37
C ALA A 410 22.20 -6.47 18.74
N GLY A 411 22.47 -6.55 17.44
CA GLY A 411 23.28 -5.59 16.69
C GLY A 411 24.75 -5.49 17.10
N LYS A 412 25.33 -6.58 17.59
CA LYS A 412 26.73 -6.67 18.02
C LYS A 412 27.55 -7.38 16.94
N ASP A 413 27.57 -6.77 15.75
CA ASP A 413 28.14 -7.33 14.52
C ASP A 413 29.58 -7.88 14.72
N GLU A 414 30.45 -7.16 15.45
CA GLU A 414 31.79 -7.63 15.79
C GLU A 414 31.81 -8.96 16.53
N CYS A 415 30.90 -9.14 17.49
CA CYS A 415 30.79 -10.38 18.26
C CYS A 415 30.24 -11.51 17.40
N ALA A 416 29.31 -11.20 16.48
CA ALA A 416 28.81 -12.15 15.50
C ALA A 416 29.96 -12.65 14.59
N MET A 417 30.77 -11.74 14.05
CA MET A 417 31.93 -12.10 13.21
C MET A 417 33.02 -12.85 13.99
N LYS A 418 33.29 -12.49 15.26
CA LYS A 418 34.21 -13.26 16.12
C LYS A 418 33.71 -14.70 16.33
N VAL A 419 32.41 -14.90 16.55
CA VAL A 419 31.78 -16.24 16.64
C VAL A 419 31.85 -17.01 15.32
N PHE A 420 31.75 -16.34 14.16
CA PHE A 420 31.91 -16.98 12.85
C PHE A 420 33.36 -17.40 12.56
N GLU A 421 34.35 -16.57 12.89
CA GLU A 421 35.76 -16.97 12.75
C GLU A 421 36.18 -18.01 13.80
N GLU A 422 35.62 -17.99 15.03
CA GLU A 422 35.76 -19.11 15.97
C GLU A 422 35.24 -20.43 15.37
N MET A 423 34.09 -20.40 14.68
CA MET A 423 33.49 -21.56 14.02
C MET A 423 34.41 -22.11 12.91
N ARG A 424 34.97 -21.23 12.06
CA ARG A 424 35.93 -21.61 11.01
C ARG A 424 37.21 -22.19 11.60
N ASN A 425 37.79 -21.55 12.61
CA ASN A 425 39.01 -22.00 13.29
C ASN A 425 38.82 -23.31 14.07
N ALA A 426 37.60 -23.60 14.55
CA ALA A 426 37.24 -24.89 15.15
C ALA A 426 37.07 -26.04 14.13
N GLY A 427 37.18 -25.76 12.83
CA GLY A 427 36.96 -26.73 11.74
C GLY A 427 35.47 -27.03 11.47
N CYS A 428 34.55 -26.27 12.08
CA CYS A 428 33.11 -26.41 11.85
C CYS A 428 32.75 -25.73 10.52
N LYS A 429 32.52 -26.52 9.46
CA LYS A 429 32.11 -25.97 8.16
C LYS A 429 30.78 -25.20 8.28
N PRO A 430 30.70 -23.93 7.84
CA PRO A 430 29.44 -23.20 7.72
C PRO A 430 28.44 -23.94 6.83
N ASN A 431 27.14 -23.78 7.14
CA ASN A 431 26.06 -24.28 6.30
C ASN A 431 25.23 -23.13 5.71
N ILE A 432 24.26 -23.47 4.87
CA ILE A 432 23.33 -22.51 4.24
C ILE A 432 22.69 -21.57 5.27
N CYS A 433 22.28 -22.10 6.44
CA CYS A 433 21.70 -21.28 7.51
C CYS A 433 22.69 -20.26 8.10
N THR A 434 23.98 -20.60 8.19
CA THR A 434 25.04 -19.68 8.63
C THR A 434 25.23 -18.54 7.61
N PHE A 435 25.33 -18.86 6.32
CA PHE A 435 25.47 -17.86 5.26
C PHE A 435 24.22 -16.97 5.12
N ASN A 436 23.01 -17.53 5.21
CA ASN A 436 21.77 -16.75 5.17
C ASN A 436 21.65 -15.79 6.38
N ALA A 437 22.20 -16.15 7.54
CA ALA A 437 22.27 -15.26 8.70
C ALA A 437 23.29 -14.12 8.50
N LEU A 438 24.46 -14.40 7.91
CA LEU A 438 25.46 -13.39 7.54
C LEU A 438 24.92 -12.41 6.48
N ILE A 439 24.34 -12.94 5.40
CA ILE A 439 23.71 -12.16 4.33
C ILE A 439 22.68 -11.17 4.93
N LYS A 440 21.80 -11.67 5.81
CA LYS A 440 20.84 -10.83 6.51
C LYS A 440 21.49 -9.80 7.43
N MET A 441 22.56 -10.14 8.15
CA MET A 441 23.30 -9.21 9.00
C MET A 441 23.89 -8.04 8.19
N HIS A 442 24.70 -8.33 7.17
CA HIS A 442 25.30 -7.30 6.31
C HIS A 442 24.22 -6.47 5.58
N GLY A 443 23.15 -7.14 5.15
CA GLY A 443 21.98 -6.52 4.52
C GLY A 443 21.23 -5.51 5.40
N ASN A 444 20.89 -5.90 6.64
CA ASN A 444 20.29 -5.02 7.64
C ASN A 444 21.20 -3.82 8.00
N ARG A 445 22.52 -3.99 7.84
CA ARG A 445 23.56 -2.96 8.09
C ARG A 445 23.92 -2.12 6.85
N LYS A 446 23.24 -2.33 5.71
CA LYS A 446 23.51 -1.70 4.42
C LYS A 446 24.92 -1.92 3.85
N ARG A 447 25.62 -2.97 4.27
CA ARG A 447 26.97 -3.32 3.80
C ARG A 447 26.90 -4.28 2.61
N PHE A 448 26.31 -3.82 1.51
CA PHE A 448 25.96 -4.68 0.38
C PHE A 448 27.17 -5.37 -0.28
N SER A 449 28.34 -4.72 -0.29
CA SER A 449 29.60 -5.32 -0.77
C SER A 449 30.05 -6.53 0.08
N GLU A 450 29.89 -6.46 1.41
CA GLU A 450 30.18 -7.59 2.30
C GLU A 450 29.13 -8.71 2.16
N MET A 451 27.88 -8.32 1.92
CA MET A 451 26.78 -9.26 1.68
C MET A 451 26.98 -10.07 0.39
N MET A 452 27.32 -9.41 -0.73
CA MET A 452 27.58 -10.09 -2.00
C MET A 452 28.87 -10.91 -1.95
N ARG A 453 29.90 -10.44 -1.21
CA ARG A 453 31.09 -11.26 -0.90
C ARG A 453 30.72 -12.53 -0.13
N THR A 454 29.84 -12.42 0.88
CA THR A 454 29.32 -13.58 1.65
C THR A 454 28.59 -14.58 0.74
N PHE A 455 27.82 -14.10 -0.23
CA PHE A 455 27.13 -14.94 -1.21
C PHE A 455 28.10 -15.65 -2.17
N GLU A 456 29.19 -15.00 -2.56
CA GLU A 456 30.23 -15.65 -3.39
C GLU A 456 31.09 -16.62 -2.57
N ASP A 457 31.43 -16.27 -1.32
CA ASP A 457 32.09 -17.18 -0.36
C ASP A 457 31.25 -18.44 -0.08
N MET A 458 29.91 -18.34 -0.12
CA MET A 458 29.00 -19.48 -0.03
C MET A 458 29.12 -20.41 -1.24
N LYS A 459 29.15 -19.87 -2.48
CA LYS A 459 29.40 -20.65 -3.71
C LYS A 459 30.76 -21.35 -3.64
N ASN A 460 31.81 -20.61 -3.24
CA ASN A 460 33.17 -21.14 -3.05
C ASN A 460 33.27 -22.25 -1.99
N CYS A 461 32.35 -22.29 -1.02
CA CYS A 461 32.26 -23.37 -0.02
C CYS A 461 31.48 -24.61 -0.52
N ASN A 462 31.19 -24.73 -1.82
CA ASN A 462 30.31 -25.75 -2.42
C ASN A 462 28.92 -25.81 -1.78
N CYS A 463 28.42 -24.69 -1.23
CA CYS A 463 27.06 -24.58 -0.70
C CYS A 463 26.15 -23.97 -1.77
N SER A 464 25.34 -24.79 -2.43
CA SER A 464 24.35 -24.32 -3.41
C SER A 464 23.31 -23.39 -2.76
N PRO A 465 23.11 -22.16 -3.26
CA PRO A 465 22.04 -21.26 -2.79
C PRO A 465 20.65 -21.89 -2.90
N ASP A 466 19.90 -21.90 -1.80
CA ASP A 466 18.52 -22.38 -1.76
C ASP A 466 17.52 -21.24 -1.95
N ILE A 467 16.23 -21.58 -2.08
CA ILE A 467 15.14 -20.60 -2.21
C ILE A 467 15.14 -19.59 -1.02
N VAL A 468 15.57 -20.03 0.17
CA VAL A 468 15.68 -19.16 1.36
C VAL A 468 16.83 -18.15 1.22
N THR A 469 17.95 -18.54 0.60
CA THR A 469 19.07 -17.65 0.26
C THR A 469 18.62 -16.54 -0.69
N TRP A 470 17.97 -16.90 -1.80
CA TRP A 470 17.47 -15.92 -2.77
C TRP A 470 16.41 -14.99 -2.17
N ASN A 471 15.42 -15.55 -1.45
CA ASN A 471 14.40 -14.73 -0.79
C ASN A 471 14.99 -13.82 0.30
N SER A 472 16.07 -14.22 0.97
CA SER A 472 16.78 -13.36 1.93
C SER A 472 17.46 -12.17 1.24
N LEU A 473 18.15 -12.41 0.11
CA LEU A 473 18.78 -11.34 -0.70
C LEU A 473 17.72 -10.38 -1.26
N LEU A 474 16.70 -10.90 -1.94
CA LEU A 474 15.63 -10.12 -2.55
C LEU A 474 14.87 -9.26 -1.51
N ALA A 475 14.61 -9.81 -0.33
CA ALA A 475 13.98 -9.07 0.76
C ALA A 475 14.88 -7.95 1.33
N VAL A 476 16.21 -8.11 1.33
CA VAL A 476 17.16 -7.08 1.76
C VAL A 476 17.29 -5.96 0.74
N PHE A 477 17.51 -6.28 -0.54
CA PHE A 477 17.62 -5.26 -1.60
C PHE A 477 16.31 -4.48 -1.73
N GLY A 478 15.16 -5.17 -1.65
CA GLY A 478 13.84 -4.56 -1.56
C GLY A 478 13.68 -3.58 -0.39
N GLN A 479 14.07 -3.97 0.83
CA GLN A 479 14.02 -3.09 2.01
C GLN A 479 14.90 -1.83 1.90
N ASN A 480 15.91 -1.84 1.04
CA ASN A 480 16.84 -0.73 0.87
C ASN A 480 16.62 0.10 -0.40
N GLY A 481 15.62 -0.24 -1.22
CA GLY A 481 15.21 0.53 -2.37
C GLY A 481 16.02 0.32 -3.65
N MET A 482 16.74 -0.79 -3.77
CA MET A 482 17.56 -1.12 -4.94
C MET A 482 16.82 -2.10 -5.85
N ASP A 483 15.96 -1.59 -6.74
CA ASP A 483 15.18 -2.44 -7.65
C ASP A 483 16.03 -3.05 -8.79
N THR A 484 17.04 -2.33 -9.28
CA THR A 484 18.03 -2.84 -10.25
C THR A 484 18.69 -4.14 -9.78
N GLU A 485 19.10 -4.20 -8.52
CA GLU A 485 19.71 -5.39 -7.91
C GLU A 485 18.69 -6.52 -7.70
N VAL A 486 17.44 -6.19 -7.36
CA VAL A 486 16.34 -7.19 -7.32
C VAL A 486 16.10 -7.80 -8.70
N SER A 487 16.14 -6.99 -9.77
CA SER A 487 16.04 -7.48 -11.16
C SER A 487 17.25 -8.31 -11.58
N SER A 488 18.46 -7.89 -11.19
CA SER A 488 19.72 -8.62 -11.43
C SER A 488 19.70 -10.01 -10.79
N LEU A 489 19.38 -10.09 -9.48
CA LEU A 489 19.25 -11.35 -8.75
C LEU A 489 18.14 -12.25 -9.29
N PHE A 490 17.00 -11.69 -9.71
CA PHE A 490 15.94 -12.49 -10.33
C PHE A 490 16.38 -13.09 -11.68
N SER A 491 17.27 -12.42 -12.41
CA SER A 491 17.94 -12.98 -13.59
C SER A 491 18.95 -14.07 -13.22
N GLU A 492 19.79 -13.87 -12.21
CA GLU A 492 20.77 -14.87 -11.75
C GLU A 492 20.08 -16.14 -11.21
N MET A 493 19.01 -15.98 -10.41
CA MET A 493 18.18 -17.08 -9.90
C MET A 493 17.59 -17.94 -11.03
N LYS A 494 17.05 -17.31 -12.09
CA LYS A 494 16.55 -18.02 -13.27
C LYS A 494 17.68 -18.72 -14.05
N LYS A 495 18.84 -18.09 -14.19
CA LYS A 495 20.04 -18.70 -14.81
C LYS A 495 20.60 -19.87 -14.01
N ALA A 496 20.44 -19.86 -12.68
CA ALA A 496 20.78 -20.96 -11.79
C ALA A 496 19.78 -22.14 -11.85
N GLY A 497 18.75 -22.08 -12.70
CA GLY A 497 17.78 -23.15 -12.90
C GLY A 497 16.73 -23.29 -11.78
N ILE A 498 16.65 -22.32 -10.87
CA ILE A 498 15.71 -22.36 -9.75
C ILE A 498 14.36 -21.83 -10.20
N ILE A 499 13.36 -22.71 -10.23
CA ILE A 499 11.97 -22.38 -10.57
C ILE A 499 11.37 -21.54 -9.43
N PRO A 500 10.83 -20.33 -9.68
CA PRO A 500 10.19 -19.54 -8.64
C PRO A 500 8.88 -20.15 -8.15
N GLU A 501 8.85 -20.57 -6.89
CA GLU A 501 7.61 -20.97 -6.21
C GLU A 501 6.79 -19.75 -5.73
N ARG A 502 5.53 -19.95 -5.31
CA ARG A 502 4.62 -18.88 -4.85
C ARG A 502 5.25 -17.95 -3.81
N ASP A 503 5.94 -18.49 -2.81
CA ASP A 503 6.60 -17.69 -1.77
C ASP A 503 7.73 -16.80 -2.32
N THR A 504 8.33 -17.18 -3.45
CA THR A 504 9.35 -16.39 -4.14
C THR A 504 8.72 -15.25 -4.93
N PHE A 505 7.62 -15.50 -5.64
CA PHE A 505 6.81 -14.44 -6.27
C PHE A 505 6.27 -13.45 -5.21
N ASN A 506 5.72 -13.95 -4.10
CA ASN A 506 5.29 -13.13 -2.96
C ASN A 506 6.42 -12.27 -2.39
N THR A 507 7.64 -12.81 -2.33
CA THR A 507 8.84 -12.08 -1.89
C THR A 507 9.26 -11.01 -2.90
N LEU A 508 9.23 -11.30 -4.21
CA LEU A 508 9.55 -10.35 -5.29
C LEU A 508 8.56 -9.18 -5.36
N ILE A 509 7.24 -9.46 -5.33
CA ILE A 509 6.16 -8.45 -5.23
C ILE A 509 6.40 -7.55 -4.00
N SER A 510 6.71 -8.18 -2.86
CA SER A 510 7.01 -7.48 -1.61
C SER A 510 8.34 -6.72 -1.62
N ALA A 511 9.29 -7.06 -2.50
CA ALA A 511 10.58 -6.39 -2.65
C ALA A 511 10.45 -5.16 -3.55
N TYR A 512 9.95 -5.31 -4.79
CA TYR A 512 9.75 -4.19 -5.71
C TYR A 512 8.87 -3.07 -5.13
N SER A 513 7.83 -3.43 -4.36
CA SER A 513 6.99 -2.43 -3.69
C SER A 513 7.54 -1.87 -2.38
N ARG A 514 8.72 -2.32 -1.93
CA ARG A 514 9.53 -1.56 -0.96
C ARG A 514 10.53 -0.62 -1.67
N CYS A 515 10.93 -0.91 -2.90
CA CYS A 515 11.64 0.04 -3.76
C CYS A 515 10.78 1.17 -4.34
N GLY A 516 9.45 0.99 -4.38
CA GLY A 516 8.53 1.93 -5.03
C GLY A 516 8.29 1.62 -6.52
N SER A 517 8.87 0.55 -7.04
CA SER A 517 8.75 0.12 -8.44
C SER A 517 7.45 -0.66 -8.66
N PHE A 518 6.31 -0.03 -8.34
CA PHE A 518 4.98 -0.67 -8.30
C PHE A 518 4.56 -1.31 -9.63
N LYS A 519 4.94 -0.72 -10.77
CA LYS A 519 4.71 -1.30 -12.10
C LYS A 519 5.47 -2.62 -12.30
N GLN A 520 6.70 -2.76 -11.78
CA GLN A 520 7.42 -4.04 -11.78
C GLN A 520 6.75 -5.06 -10.85
N SER A 521 6.25 -4.63 -9.69
CA SER A 521 5.49 -5.50 -8.77
C SER A 521 4.26 -6.14 -9.44
N LEU A 522 3.53 -5.36 -10.25
CA LEU A 522 2.41 -5.86 -11.05
C LEU A 522 2.85 -6.74 -12.24
N SER A 523 3.97 -6.43 -12.88
CA SER A 523 4.56 -7.28 -13.93
C SER A 523 4.96 -8.66 -13.38
N VAL A 524 5.55 -8.73 -12.18
CA VAL A 524 5.87 -9.99 -11.50
C VAL A 524 4.60 -10.77 -11.14
N TYR A 525 3.52 -10.10 -10.75
CA TYR A 525 2.22 -10.75 -10.53
C TYR A 525 1.62 -11.33 -11.82
N LYS A 526 1.62 -10.58 -12.93
CA LYS A 526 1.17 -11.08 -14.24
C LYS A 526 2.03 -12.26 -14.74
N MET A 527 3.35 -12.19 -14.55
CA MET A 527 4.27 -13.32 -14.81
C MET A 527 3.99 -14.56 -13.95
N MET A 528 3.56 -14.40 -12.69
CA MET A 528 3.16 -15.52 -11.83
C MET A 528 1.95 -16.27 -12.42
N LEU A 529 0.94 -15.53 -12.88
CA LEU A 529 -0.24 -16.07 -13.58
C LEU A 529 0.14 -16.76 -14.90
N GLU A 530 0.99 -16.13 -15.72
CA GLU A 530 1.52 -16.71 -16.97
C GLU A 530 2.25 -18.04 -16.75
N THR A 531 2.98 -18.18 -15.63
CA THR A 531 3.65 -19.44 -15.25
C THR A 531 2.70 -20.50 -14.64
N GLY A 532 1.40 -20.22 -14.55
CA GLY A 532 0.39 -21.15 -14.02
C GLY A 532 0.43 -21.33 -12.49
N VAL A 533 1.17 -20.48 -11.77
CA VAL A 533 1.29 -20.57 -10.30
C VAL A 533 0.08 -19.87 -9.66
N MET A 534 -0.96 -20.64 -9.34
CA MET A 534 -2.20 -20.12 -8.75
C MET A 534 -1.92 -19.22 -7.51
N PRO A 535 -2.48 -17.98 -7.45
CA PRO A 535 -2.43 -17.14 -6.27
C PRO A 535 -3.12 -17.75 -5.04
N ASP A 536 -2.76 -17.26 -3.85
CA ASP A 536 -3.55 -17.45 -2.63
C ASP A 536 -3.75 -16.11 -1.87
N LEU A 537 -4.44 -16.16 -0.74
CA LEU A 537 -4.72 -15.01 0.13
C LEU A 537 -3.48 -14.19 0.50
N SER A 538 -2.30 -14.82 0.63
CA SER A 538 -1.04 -14.13 0.89
C SER A 538 -0.50 -13.42 -0.35
N THR A 539 -0.64 -14.02 -1.53
CA THR A 539 -0.32 -13.37 -2.82
C THR A 539 -1.22 -12.16 -3.05
N TYR A 540 -2.54 -12.33 -2.98
CA TYR A 540 -3.52 -11.25 -3.16
C TYR A 540 -3.25 -10.09 -2.20
N ASN A 541 -3.07 -10.36 -0.90
CA ASN A 541 -2.76 -9.30 0.05
C ASN A 541 -1.36 -8.69 -0.15
N ALA A 542 -0.38 -9.42 -0.69
CA ALA A 542 0.93 -8.85 -1.05
C ALA A 542 0.84 -7.88 -2.25
N ILE A 543 0.10 -8.23 -3.31
CA ILE A 543 -0.08 -7.35 -4.47
C ILE A 543 -1.05 -6.19 -4.17
N LEU A 544 -2.11 -6.39 -3.38
CA LEU A 544 -2.97 -5.30 -2.90
C LEU A 544 -2.17 -4.33 -2.01
N ALA A 545 -1.39 -4.83 -1.05
CA ALA A 545 -0.52 -3.97 -0.23
C ALA A 545 0.59 -3.29 -1.06
N ALA A 546 0.94 -3.82 -2.23
CA ALA A 546 1.89 -3.22 -3.17
C ALA A 546 1.26 -2.06 -3.95
N LEU A 547 0.14 -2.31 -4.64
CA LEU A 547 -0.61 -1.32 -5.40
C LEU A 547 -1.12 -0.19 -4.49
N ALA A 548 -1.52 -0.52 -3.26
CA ALA A 548 -1.92 0.45 -2.24
C ALA A 548 -0.81 1.44 -1.87
N ARG A 549 0.47 1.04 -1.85
CA ARG A 549 1.61 1.95 -1.64
C ARG A 549 1.87 2.86 -2.84
N GLY A 550 1.50 2.43 -4.04
CA GLY A 550 1.61 3.22 -5.27
C GLY A 550 0.41 4.11 -5.57
N GLY A 551 -0.68 4.02 -4.80
CA GLY A 551 -1.94 4.70 -5.11
C GLY A 551 -2.65 4.16 -6.36
N LEU A 552 -2.26 2.97 -6.85
CA LEU A 552 -2.80 2.34 -8.06
C LEU A 552 -4.13 1.64 -7.73
N TRP A 553 -5.16 2.45 -7.49
CA TRP A 553 -6.46 2.00 -7.00
C TRP A 553 -7.25 1.19 -8.05
N GLU A 554 -7.19 1.54 -9.33
CA GLU A 554 -7.83 0.80 -10.44
C GLU A 554 -7.34 -0.65 -10.50
N GLU A 555 -6.02 -0.85 -10.55
CA GLU A 555 -5.42 -2.18 -10.51
C GLU A 555 -5.68 -2.90 -9.17
N SER A 556 -5.90 -2.15 -8.08
CA SER A 556 -6.32 -2.74 -6.78
C SER A 556 -7.75 -3.27 -6.82
N GLU A 557 -8.66 -2.59 -7.52
CA GLU A 557 -10.03 -3.06 -7.77
C GLU A 557 -10.02 -4.27 -8.71
N ASN A 558 -9.23 -4.26 -9.78
CA ASN A 558 -9.06 -5.39 -10.70
C ASN A 558 -8.58 -6.66 -9.97
N VAL A 559 -7.57 -6.52 -9.10
CA VAL A 559 -7.07 -7.63 -8.27
C VAL A 559 -8.13 -8.08 -7.25
N LEU A 560 -8.95 -7.17 -6.71
CA LEU A 560 -10.00 -7.53 -5.77
C LEU A 560 -11.20 -8.22 -6.46
N THR A 561 -11.50 -7.92 -7.72
CA THR A 561 -12.53 -8.64 -8.50
C THR A 561 -12.04 -10.00 -9.00
N GLU A 562 -10.75 -10.11 -9.38
CA GLU A 562 -10.09 -11.42 -9.58
C GLU A 562 -10.17 -12.27 -8.30
N MET A 563 -9.85 -11.69 -7.15
CA MET A 563 -9.95 -12.36 -5.86
C MET A 563 -11.40 -12.79 -5.54
N LYS A 564 -12.40 -11.91 -5.71
CA LYS A 564 -13.82 -12.21 -5.47
C LYS A 564 -14.39 -13.30 -6.39
N SER A 565 -13.86 -13.44 -7.61
CA SER A 565 -14.28 -14.46 -8.59
C SER A 565 -13.50 -15.77 -8.49
N GLY A 566 -12.28 -15.73 -7.96
CA GLY A 566 -11.46 -16.90 -7.65
C GLY A 566 -11.86 -17.63 -6.36
N GLN A 567 -11.05 -18.62 -5.97
CA GLN A 567 -11.32 -19.46 -4.78
C GLN A 567 -10.99 -18.78 -3.43
N CYS A 568 -10.58 -17.51 -3.41
CA CYS A 568 -10.09 -16.81 -2.22
C CYS A 568 -11.01 -15.64 -1.83
N LYS A 569 -11.84 -15.79 -0.79
CA LYS A 569 -12.67 -14.66 -0.31
C LYS A 569 -11.78 -13.53 0.27
N PRO A 570 -12.02 -12.25 -0.08
CA PRO A 570 -11.37 -11.11 0.55
C PRO A 570 -11.52 -11.10 2.07
N ASN A 571 -10.49 -10.61 2.78
CA ASN A 571 -10.51 -10.44 4.23
C ASN A 571 -10.32 -8.98 4.64
N GLU A 572 -10.31 -8.72 5.95
CA GLU A 572 -10.10 -7.39 6.54
C GLU A 572 -8.79 -6.73 6.10
N LEU A 573 -7.75 -7.52 5.78
CA LEU A 573 -6.49 -6.99 5.23
C LEU A 573 -6.63 -6.58 3.76
N SER A 574 -7.40 -7.31 2.95
CA SER A 574 -7.68 -6.96 1.54
C SER A 574 -8.39 -5.61 1.45
N TYR A 575 -9.47 -5.43 2.22
CA TYR A 575 -10.22 -4.17 2.27
C TYR A 575 -9.42 -3.03 2.92
N SER A 576 -8.61 -3.30 3.94
CA SER A 576 -7.69 -2.32 4.52
C SER A 576 -6.66 -1.82 3.48
N CYS A 577 -6.14 -2.72 2.62
CA CYS A 577 -5.26 -2.33 1.52
C CYS A 577 -5.99 -1.47 0.48
N LEU A 578 -7.24 -1.78 0.13
CA LEU A 578 -8.01 -0.96 -0.82
C LEU A 578 -8.30 0.45 -0.26
N LEU A 579 -8.63 0.59 1.03
CA LEU A 579 -8.74 1.89 1.70
C LEU A 579 -7.41 2.68 1.63
N HIS A 580 -6.27 2.01 1.83
CA HIS A 580 -4.95 2.63 1.65
C HIS A 580 -4.65 3.00 0.18
N ALA A 581 -5.16 2.24 -0.79
CA ALA A 581 -5.01 2.54 -2.22
C ALA A 581 -5.78 3.80 -2.62
N TYR A 582 -7.05 3.92 -2.23
CA TYR A 582 -7.84 5.14 -2.45
C TYR A 582 -7.22 6.36 -1.75
N ALA A 583 -6.69 6.18 -0.54
CA ALA A 583 -6.04 7.25 0.22
C ALA A 583 -4.80 7.81 -0.51
N ASN A 584 -3.93 6.93 -1.03
CA ASN A 584 -2.75 7.35 -1.80
C ASN A 584 -3.13 7.88 -3.19
N GLY A 585 -4.14 7.30 -3.85
CA GLY A 585 -4.70 7.76 -5.12
C GLY A 585 -5.59 9.02 -5.01
N LYS A 586 -5.73 9.60 -3.80
CA LYS A 586 -6.58 10.76 -3.47
C LYS A 586 -8.08 10.60 -3.80
N GLN A 587 -8.56 9.37 -3.98
CA GLN A 587 -9.94 9.03 -4.37
C GLN A 587 -10.91 9.04 -3.18
N THR A 588 -11.23 10.23 -2.66
CA THR A 588 -12.10 10.38 -1.48
C THR A 588 -13.52 9.83 -1.69
N LYS A 589 -14.14 10.02 -2.87
CA LYS A 589 -15.52 9.55 -3.17
C LYS A 589 -15.64 8.02 -3.00
N ARG A 590 -14.79 7.25 -3.69
CA ARG A 590 -14.73 5.77 -3.58
C ARG A 590 -14.37 5.28 -2.18
N MET A 591 -13.49 6.00 -1.48
CA MET A 591 -13.10 5.70 -0.10
C MET A 591 -14.26 5.86 0.88
N CYS A 592 -15.13 6.86 0.69
CA CYS A 592 -16.36 7.01 1.46
C CYS A 592 -17.40 5.93 1.11
N THR A 593 -17.57 5.56 -0.17
CA THR A 593 -18.44 4.44 -0.56
C THR A 593 -18.04 3.13 0.13
N LEU A 594 -16.75 2.79 0.12
CA LEU A 594 -16.23 1.61 0.83
C LEU A 594 -16.34 1.73 2.36
N ALA A 595 -16.36 2.94 2.91
CA ALA A 595 -16.65 3.14 4.33
C ALA A 595 -18.12 2.86 4.64
N GLU A 596 -19.07 3.22 3.77
CA GLU A 596 -20.49 2.86 3.93
C GLU A 596 -20.71 1.35 3.82
N GLU A 597 -20.06 0.62 2.90
CA GLU A 597 -20.10 -0.85 2.85
C GLU A 597 -19.63 -1.51 4.18
N VAL A 598 -18.71 -0.84 4.90
CA VAL A 598 -18.21 -1.26 6.21
C VAL A 598 -19.15 -0.85 7.34
N TYR A 599 -19.85 0.29 7.24
CA TYR A 599 -20.83 0.73 8.24
C TYR A 599 -22.20 0.02 8.11
N SER A 600 -22.64 -0.30 6.88
CA SER A 600 -23.88 -1.04 6.60
C SER A 600 -23.81 -2.49 7.08
N GLY A 601 -22.59 -3.06 7.08
CA GLY A 601 -22.32 -4.45 7.48
C GLY A 601 -22.28 -5.43 6.32
N GLU A 602 -22.33 -4.97 5.07
CA GLU A 602 -22.06 -5.80 3.88
C GLU A 602 -20.63 -6.37 3.92
N ILE A 603 -19.67 -5.57 4.38
CA ILE A 603 -18.36 -6.03 4.81
C ILE A 603 -18.42 -6.31 6.32
N THR A 604 -17.92 -7.46 6.74
CA THR A 604 -17.86 -7.85 8.16
C THR A 604 -17.02 -6.86 8.97
N LEU A 605 -17.69 -6.01 9.76
CA LEU A 605 -17.05 -4.97 10.56
C LEU A 605 -16.02 -5.57 11.54
N HIS A 606 -14.76 -5.27 11.30
CA HIS A 606 -13.63 -5.72 12.12
C HIS A 606 -12.88 -4.51 12.70
N PRO A 607 -12.32 -4.56 13.94
CA PRO A 607 -11.63 -3.41 14.54
C PRO A 607 -10.47 -2.87 13.70
N VAL A 608 -9.82 -3.72 12.90
CA VAL A 608 -8.78 -3.30 11.94
C VAL A 608 -9.32 -2.32 10.91
N LEU A 609 -10.54 -2.52 10.37
CA LEU A 609 -11.12 -1.64 9.36
C LEU A 609 -11.47 -0.26 9.94
N LEU A 610 -12.08 -0.20 11.13
CA LEU A 610 -12.35 1.08 11.81
C LEU A 610 -11.06 1.85 12.13
N LYS A 611 -10.00 1.14 12.57
CA LYS A 611 -8.68 1.75 12.80
C LYS A 611 -8.03 2.24 11.51
N THR A 612 -8.14 1.48 10.42
CA THR A 612 -7.70 1.90 9.09
C THR A 612 -8.45 3.14 8.65
N LEU A 613 -9.79 3.20 8.81
CA LEU A 613 -10.59 4.38 8.48
C LEU A 613 -10.14 5.62 9.28
N VAL A 614 -9.95 5.52 10.60
CA VAL A 614 -9.41 6.66 11.40
C VAL A 614 -8.02 7.09 10.90
N LEU A 615 -7.13 6.15 10.59
CA LEU A 615 -5.77 6.43 10.09
C LEU A 615 -5.76 7.05 8.69
N VAL A 616 -6.66 6.59 7.81
CA VAL A 616 -6.78 6.99 6.41
C VAL A 616 -7.50 8.34 6.28
N ASN A 617 -8.68 8.48 6.88
CA ASN A 617 -9.48 9.70 6.89
C ASN A 617 -8.73 10.85 7.56
N SER A 618 -7.94 10.55 8.62
CA SER A 618 -7.02 11.53 9.21
C SER A 618 -6.01 12.04 8.18
N LYS A 619 -5.34 11.16 7.43
CA LYS A 619 -4.29 11.55 6.48
C LYS A 619 -4.83 12.36 5.31
N THR A 620 -5.94 11.92 4.69
CA THR A 620 -6.63 12.66 3.63
C THR A 620 -7.29 13.96 4.12
N GLY A 621 -7.48 14.11 5.44
CA GLY A 621 -7.94 15.35 6.07
C GLY A 621 -9.46 15.45 6.26
N LEU A 622 -10.19 14.34 6.02
CA LEU A 622 -11.64 14.23 6.19
C LEU A 622 -12.00 14.16 7.68
N LEU A 623 -12.27 15.32 8.28
CA LEU A 623 -12.53 15.43 9.72
C LEU A 623 -13.78 14.63 10.13
N VAL A 624 -14.92 14.85 9.46
CA VAL A 624 -16.20 14.21 9.78
C VAL A 624 -16.10 12.69 9.78
N GLU A 625 -15.56 12.10 8.69
CA GLU A 625 -15.39 10.65 8.58
C GLU A 625 -14.31 10.07 9.51
N THR A 626 -13.38 10.91 10.01
CA THR A 626 -12.46 10.49 11.09
C THR A 626 -13.20 10.44 12.43
N GLU A 627 -14.02 11.44 12.75
CA GLU A 627 -14.81 11.47 13.98
C GLU A 627 -15.88 10.36 14.01
N ARG A 628 -16.54 10.09 12.88
CA ARG A 628 -17.51 8.99 12.73
C ARG A 628 -16.89 7.61 12.98
N ALA A 629 -15.76 7.33 12.33
CA ALA A 629 -15.02 6.07 12.53
C ALA A 629 -14.54 5.91 14.00
N PHE A 630 -14.11 7.01 14.62
CA PHE A 630 -13.71 7.04 16.04
C PHE A 630 -14.88 6.83 17.00
N GLN A 631 -16.04 7.45 16.73
CA GLN A 631 -17.25 7.27 17.52
C GLN A 631 -17.76 5.82 17.46
N GLU A 632 -17.76 5.19 16.29
CA GLU A 632 -18.18 3.78 16.13
C GLU A 632 -17.22 2.82 16.85
N LEU A 633 -15.91 3.08 16.78
CA LEU A 633 -14.89 2.33 17.51
C LEU A 633 -15.09 2.43 19.03
N ARG A 634 -15.39 3.64 19.55
CA ARG A 634 -15.70 3.88 20.97
C ARG A 634 -17.03 3.24 21.38
N ARG A 635 -18.06 3.31 20.54
CA ARG A 635 -19.41 2.74 20.79
C ARG A 635 -19.40 1.22 20.93
N ARG A 636 -18.53 0.53 20.20
CA ARG A 636 -18.34 -0.93 20.32
C ARG A 636 -17.29 -1.36 21.35
N GLY A 637 -16.70 -0.41 22.09
CA GLY A 637 -15.74 -0.70 23.17
C GLY A 637 -14.43 -1.32 22.69
N TYR A 638 -14.03 -1.12 21.43
CA TYR A 638 -12.78 -1.68 20.92
C TYR A 638 -11.55 -0.96 21.49
N SER A 639 -10.50 -1.71 21.80
CA SER A 639 -9.26 -1.15 22.34
C SER A 639 -8.54 -0.26 21.33
N MET A 640 -8.38 1.01 21.68
CA MET A 640 -7.56 1.96 20.92
C MET A 640 -6.08 1.65 21.07
N ASP A 641 -5.29 2.06 20.07
CA ASP A 641 -3.84 1.98 20.09
C ASP A 641 -3.21 3.37 19.88
N ILE A 642 -1.93 3.49 20.21
CA ILE A 642 -1.14 4.72 20.08
C ILE A 642 -1.18 5.29 18.66
N THR A 643 -1.30 4.44 17.64
CA THR A 643 -1.40 4.84 16.21
C THR A 643 -2.75 5.49 15.88
N THR A 644 -3.85 4.96 16.43
CA THR A 644 -5.19 5.55 16.30
C THR A 644 -5.24 6.90 17.02
N LEU A 645 -4.75 6.97 18.26
CA LEU A 645 -4.73 8.20 19.06
C LEU A 645 -3.84 9.29 18.43
N ASN A 646 -2.66 8.93 17.92
CA ASN A 646 -1.80 9.86 17.17
C ASN A 646 -2.44 10.37 15.87
N SER A 647 -3.27 9.55 15.21
CA SER A 647 -4.00 9.98 14.02
C SER A 647 -5.06 11.03 14.34
N LEU A 648 -5.69 10.95 15.51
CA LEU A 648 -6.64 11.96 16.02
C LEU A 648 -5.91 13.24 16.42
N VAL A 649 -4.83 13.16 17.22
CA VAL A 649 -3.97 14.32 17.55
C VAL A 649 -3.46 15.01 16.30
N SER A 650 -3.09 14.26 15.26
CA SER A 650 -2.61 14.81 13.97
C SER A 650 -3.69 15.57 13.19
N ILE A 651 -4.93 15.05 13.07
CA ILE A 651 -5.98 15.79 12.35
C ILE A 651 -6.51 16.96 13.16
N TYR A 652 -6.77 16.80 14.46
CA TYR A 652 -7.20 17.90 15.33
C TYR A 652 -6.11 18.99 15.41
N GLY A 653 -4.82 18.61 15.46
CA GLY A 653 -3.71 19.56 15.42
C GLY A 653 -3.61 20.32 14.10
N ARG A 654 -3.74 19.64 12.95
CA ARG A 654 -3.81 20.27 11.62
C ARG A 654 -5.02 21.19 11.46
N ARG A 655 -6.15 20.88 12.11
CA ARG A 655 -7.38 21.70 12.18
C ARG A 655 -7.38 22.70 13.35
N GLN A 656 -6.28 22.84 14.12
CA GLN A 656 -6.12 23.75 15.27
C GLN A 656 -7.14 23.56 16.42
N MET A 657 -7.73 22.37 16.56
CA MET A 657 -8.76 22.06 17.56
C MET A 657 -8.16 21.72 18.93
N VAL A 658 -7.51 22.69 19.58
CA VAL A 658 -6.71 22.50 20.81
C VAL A 658 -7.47 21.77 21.94
N LYS A 659 -8.78 22.02 22.11
CA LYS A 659 -9.61 21.33 23.11
C LYS A 659 -9.65 19.81 22.88
N LYS A 660 -10.06 19.37 21.68
CA LYS A 660 -10.07 17.94 21.29
C LYS A 660 -8.68 17.29 21.30
N VAL A 661 -7.61 18.07 21.04
CA VAL A 661 -6.23 17.58 21.23
C VAL A 661 -5.96 17.25 22.70
N ASN A 662 -6.29 18.15 23.63
CA ASN A 662 -6.09 17.93 25.06
C ASN A 662 -6.95 16.77 25.59
N GLU A 663 -8.22 16.67 25.17
CA GLU A 663 -9.11 15.54 25.51
C GLU A 663 -8.48 14.18 25.15
N ILE A 664 -7.83 14.07 23.99
CA ILE A 664 -7.11 12.83 23.60
C ILE A 664 -5.81 12.64 24.41
N LEU A 665 -5.07 13.70 24.73
CA LEU A 665 -3.86 13.61 25.57
C LEU A 665 -4.17 13.21 27.01
N ASP A 666 -5.27 13.68 27.58
CA ASP A 666 -5.69 13.34 28.93
C ASP A 666 -6.22 11.90 28.98
N PHE A 667 -6.99 11.47 27.98
CA PHE A 667 -7.34 10.05 27.79
C PHE A 667 -6.10 9.15 27.64
N MET A 668 -5.04 9.61 26.96
CA MET A 668 -3.76 8.88 26.87
C MET A 668 -3.12 8.70 28.25
N LYS A 669 -3.10 9.74 29.10
CA LYS A 669 -2.58 9.66 30.48
C LYS A 669 -3.40 8.71 31.35
N GLU A 670 -4.73 8.85 31.34
CA GLU A 670 -5.65 7.98 32.07
C GLU A 670 -5.49 6.50 31.68
N SER A 671 -5.30 6.24 30.39
CA SER A 671 -5.07 4.90 29.82
C SER A 671 -3.61 4.43 29.90
N GLN A 672 -2.74 5.15 30.62
CA GLN A 672 -1.31 4.85 30.81
C GLN A 672 -0.48 4.75 29.51
N PHE A 673 -0.94 5.36 28.40
CA PHE A 673 -0.16 5.46 27.17
C PHE A 673 0.93 6.53 27.32
N THR A 674 2.19 6.14 27.12
CA THR A 674 3.29 7.09 26.96
C THR A 674 3.18 7.81 25.61
N PRO A 675 3.20 9.15 25.57
CA PRO A 675 3.27 9.90 24.31
C PRO A 675 4.52 9.50 23.51
N SER A 676 4.36 9.29 22.20
CA SER A 676 5.46 8.94 21.30
C SER A 676 5.99 10.18 20.59
N LEU A 677 7.15 10.05 19.93
CA LEU A 677 7.73 11.15 19.15
C LEU A 677 6.76 11.66 18.05
N ILE A 678 5.89 10.79 17.52
CA ILE A 678 4.83 11.17 16.56
C ILE A 678 3.75 12.03 17.25
N THR A 679 3.41 11.73 18.50
CA THR A 679 2.51 12.56 19.32
C THR A 679 3.11 13.96 19.48
N TYR A 680 4.36 14.05 19.95
CA TYR A 680 5.03 15.32 20.17
C TYR A 680 5.26 16.12 18.88
N ASN A 681 5.68 15.49 17.78
CA ASN A 681 5.82 16.14 16.48
C ASN A 681 4.47 16.70 15.98
N SER A 682 3.35 16.01 16.25
CA SER A 682 2.00 16.51 15.94
C SER A 682 1.60 17.72 16.81
N LEU A 683 2.00 17.74 18.10
CA LEU A 683 1.76 18.88 18.99
C LEU A 683 2.63 20.09 18.62
N MET A 684 3.92 19.90 18.33
CA MET A 684 4.80 20.97 17.85
C MET A 684 4.29 21.56 16.54
N TYR A 685 3.76 20.73 15.61
CA TYR A 685 3.16 21.23 14.37
C TYR A 685 1.83 21.97 14.60
N MET A 686 1.05 21.59 15.61
CA MET A 686 -0.13 22.33 16.03
C MET A 686 0.25 23.70 16.58
N TYR A 687 1.22 23.79 17.50
CA TYR A 687 1.65 25.05 18.08
C TYR A 687 2.45 25.95 17.11
N SER A 688 3.22 25.40 16.18
CA SER A 688 3.94 26.21 15.17
C SER A 688 3.03 26.91 14.17
N ARG A 689 1.78 26.44 14.01
CA ARG A 689 0.75 27.10 13.22
C ARG A 689 -0.01 28.17 14.01
N SER A 690 -0.13 28.02 15.33
CA SER A 690 -0.84 28.95 16.22
C SER A 690 0.03 30.17 16.59
N GLY A 691 -0.57 31.15 17.27
CA GLY A 691 0.18 32.29 17.84
C GLY A 691 1.11 31.91 19.00
N SER A 692 0.98 30.71 19.57
CA SER A 692 1.77 30.23 20.70
C SER A 692 3.00 29.42 20.27
N PHE A 693 3.67 29.83 19.18
CA PHE A 693 4.74 29.07 18.53
C PHE A 693 5.94 28.76 19.45
N LEU A 694 6.21 29.58 20.46
CA LEU A 694 7.24 29.33 21.49
C LEU A 694 7.06 27.97 22.19
N ARG A 695 5.80 27.53 22.37
CA ARG A 695 5.47 26.23 22.97
C ARG A 695 5.95 25.02 22.15
N ALA A 696 6.30 25.22 20.87
CA ALA A 696 6.96 24.18 20.09
C ALA A 696 8.42 23.94 20.56
N GLU A 697 9.16 24.97 21.00
CA GLU A 697 10.49 24.78 21.60
C GLU A 697 10.41 24.22 23.03
N GLU A 698 9.37 24.58 23.79
CA GLU A 698 9.09 23.96 25.10
C GLU A 698 8.89 22.45 24.97
N ILE A 699 8.09 22.00 23.99
CA ILE A 699 7.86 20.58 23.71
C ILE A 699 9.13 19.89 23.18
N LEU A 700 9.96 20.57 22.37
CA LEU A 700 11.26 20.03 21.93
C LEU A 700 12.17 19.68 23.13
N LYS A 701 12.14 20.51 24.17
CA LYS A 701 12.86 20.27 25.44
C LYS A 701 12.16 19.21 26.31
N GLU A 702 10.84 19.14 26.28
CA GLU A 702 10.06 18.10 26.97
C GLU A 702 10.44 16.69 26.47
N ILE A 703 10.54 16.49 25.14
CA ILE A 703 10.99 15.24 24.51
C ILE A 703 12.31 14.75 25.14
N ALA A 704 13.32 15.65 25.20
CA ALA A 704 14.62 15.34 25.78
C ALA A 704 14.54 15.01 27.28
N SER A 705 13.75 15.77 28.05
CA SER A 705 13.57 15.51 29.50
C SER A 705 12.89 14.16 29.80
N ASN A 706 11.99 13.71 28.93
CA ASN A 706 11.34 12.39 29.03
C ASN A 706 12.24 11.24 28.55
N GLY A 707 13.48 11.51 28.13
CA GLY A 707 14.46 10.52 27.71
C GLY A 707 14.24 9.99 26.28
N LEU A 708 13.44 10.70 25.47
CA LEU A 708 13.37 10.51 24.03
C LEU A 708 14.44 11.39 23.36
N GLN A 709 14.96 10.95 22.21
CA GLN A 709 15.79 11.80 21.36
C GLN A 709 14.89 12.48 20.33
N PRO A 710 14.90 13.83 20.21
CA PRO A 710 14.19 14.51 19.14
C PRO A 710 14.75 14.11 17.77
N ASP A 711 13.88 14.00 16.76
CA ASP A 711 14.30 13.66 15.40
C ASP A 711 14.44 14.90 14.51
N ILE A 712 14.88 14.68 13.27
CA ILE A 712 14.96 15.72 12.25
C ILE A 712 13.59 16.39 11.99
N ILE A 713 12.48 15.68 12.20
CA ILE A 713 11.13 16.23 12.05
C ILE A 713 10.81 17.16 13.22
N SER A 714 11.21 16.82 14.45
CA SER A 714 11.13 17.70 15.62
C SER A 714 11.84 19.03 15.38
N TYR A 715 13.13 18.99 15.04
CA TYR A 715 13.93 20.19 14.79
C TYR A 715 13.41 21.00 13.58
N ASN A 716 13.11 20.35 12.45
CA ASN A 716 12.54 21.02 11.28
C ASN A 716 11.21 21.72 11.60
N THR A 717 10.38 21.17 12.48
CA THR A 717 9.10 21.77 12.88
C THR A 717 9.28 23.04 13.72
N VAL A 718 10.28 23.08 14.59
CA VAL A 718 10.61 24.27 15.41
C VAL A 718 11.35 25.34 14.59
N ILE A 719 12.25 24.94 13.69
CA ILE A 719 12.88 25.83 12.71
C ILE A 719 11.80 26.51 11.85
N TYR A 720 10.86 25.74 11.30
CA TYR A 720 9.70 26.25 10.58
C TYR A 720 8.84 27.21 11.43
N ALA A 721 8.62 26.89 12.71
CA ALA A 721 7.89 27.76 13.65
C ALA A 721 8.54 29.14 13.77
N TYR A 722 9.86 29.20 13.92
CA TYR A 722 10.59 30.46 14.02
C TYR A 722 10.65 31.22 12.69
N CYS A 723 10.95 30.55 11.57
CA CYS A 723 11.00 31.19 10.25
C CYS A 723 9.63 31.77 9.84
N LYS A 724 8.52 31.04 10.07
CA LYS A 724 7.15 31.51 9.80
C LYS A 724 6.81 32.81 10.54
N ASN A 725 7.36 33.01 11.73
CA ASN A 725 7.14 34.20 12.57
C ASN A 725 8.28 35.24 12.42
N GLY A 726 9.02 35.22 11.31
CA GLY A 726 10.09 36.20 11.00
C GLY A 726 11.35 36.11 11.87
N ARG A 727 11.42 35.14 12.79
CA ARG A 727 12.45 35.03 13.82
C ARG A 727 13.66 34.22 13.33
N LEU A 728 14.19 34.59 12.17
CA LEU A 728 15.26 33.84 11.47
C LEU A 728 16.50 33.58 12.33
N ARG A 729 16.87 34.51 13.23
CA ARG A 729 17.99 34.33 14.18
C ARG A 729 17.75 33.20 15.19
N ASP A 730 16.53 33.03 15.68
CA ASP A 730 16.16 31.90 16.56
C ASP A 730 16.16 30.58 15.79
N ALA A 731 15.70 30.59 14.54
CA ALA A 731 15.77 29.41 13.67
C ALA A 731 17.23 28.96 13.45
N SER A 732 18.14 29.90 13.18
CA SER A 732 19.58 29.62 13.06
C SER A 732 20.19 29.04 14.35
N ARG A 733 19.76 29.50 15.54
CA ARG A 733 20.15 28.90 16.84
C ARG A 733 19.71 27.43 16.93
N ILE A 734 18.45 27.13 16.61
CA ILE A 734 17.92 25.76 16.65
C ILE A 734 18.61 24.85 15.63
N TYR A 735 19.00 25.38 14.46
CA TYR A 735 19.81 24.66 13.48
C TYR A 735 21.24 24.35 13.98
N SER A 736 21.87 25.28 14.71
CA SER A 736 23.15 25.02 15.38
C SER A 736 23.01 23.96 16.48
N GLU A 737 21.93 24.00 17.25
CA GLU A 737 21.61 23.02 18.29
C GLU A 737 21.42 21.61 17.69
N MET A 738 20.65 21.48 16.61
CA MET A 738 20.46 20.24 15.83
C MET A 738 21.78 19.62 15.36
N ARG A 739 22.71 20.46 14.87
CA ARG A 739 24.06 20.00 14.48
C ARG A 739 24.88 19.56 15.70
N SER A 740 24.78 20.27 16.83
CA SER A 740 25.51 19.94 18.06
C SER A 740 25.04 18.63 18.73
N SER A 741 23.76 18.26 18.55
CA SER A 741 23.21 16.96 18.97
C SER A 741 23.50 15.82 17.98
N GLY A 742 24.28 16.08 16.91
CA GLY A 742 24.74 15.08 15.95
C GLY A 742 23.72 14.72 14.87
N ILE A 743 22.63 15.48 14.73
CA ILE A 743 21.60 15.23 13.72
C ILE A 743 21.98 15.92 12.42
N ILE A 744 22.17 15.12 11.36
CA ILE A 744 22.56 15.61 10.03
C ILE A 744 21.33 16.27 9.35
N PRO A 745 21.39 17.56 8.96
CA PRO A 745 20.30 18.24 8.26
C PRO A 745 19.97 17.63 6.89
N ASP A 746 18.69 17.67 6.51
CA ASP A 746 18.19 17.11 5.25
C ASP A 746 17.70 18.19 4.27
N VAL A 747 17.29 17.76 3.08
CA VAL A 747 16.71 18.63 2.04
C VAL A 747 15.53 19.46 2.57
N ILE A 748 14.74 18.93 3.52
CA ILE A 748 13.67 19.72 4.13
C ILE A 748 14.27 20.82 5.03
N THR A 749 15.27 20.51 5.87
CA THR A 749 15.94 21.51 6.73
C THR A 749 16.45 22.69 5.90
N TYR A 750 17.19 22.43 4.83
CA TYR A 750 17.74 23.48 3.97
C TYR A 750 16.64 24.25 3.23
N ASN A 751 15.66 23.56 2.63
CA ASN A 751 14.59 24.22 1.87
C ASN A 751 13.68 25.10 2.75
N ILE A 752 13.55 24.83 4.07
CA ILE A 752 12.88 25.77 5.00
C ILE A 752 13.63 27.10 5.04
N PHE A 753 14.94 27.08 5.31
CA PHE A 753 15.76 28.30 5.37
C PHE A 753 15.77 29.03 4.03
N ILE A 754 16.01 28.31 2.93
CA ILE A 754 16.12 28.91 1.59
C ILE A 754 14.81 29.61 1.20
N ALA A 755 13.65 28.95 1.38
CA ALA A 755 12.36 29.56 1.08
C ALA A 755 12.05 30.76 1.99
N TYR A 756 12.37 30.71 3.27
CA TYR A 756 12.09 31.84 4.18
C TYR A 756 13.10 32.99 4.09
N TYR A 757 14.37 32.75 3.73
CA TYR A 757 15.32 33.81 3.41
C TYR A 757 14.90 34.53 2.12
N ALA A 758 14.61 33.77 1.06
CA ALA A 758 14.12 34.36 -0.19
C ALA A 758 12.80 35.13 0.00
N ALA A 759 11.86 34.63 0.83
CA ALA A 759 10.63 35.33 1.20
C ALA A 759 10.82 36.63 2.02
N ASN A 760 12.03 36.90 2.52
CA ASN A 760 12.39 38.12 3.27
C ASN A 760 13.44 38.96 2.51
N ASP A 761 13.57 38.79 1.19
CA ASP A 761 14.56 39.49 0.33
C ASP A 761 16.04 39.18 0.69
N MET A 762 16.30 38.12 1.47
CA MET A 762 17.63 37.69 1.89
C MET A 762 18.23 36.66 0.91
N PHE A 763 18.33 37.04 -0.36
CA PHE A 763 18.72 36.12 -1.44
C PHE A 763 20.18 35.63 -1.34
N LEU A 764 21.10 36.44 -0.81
CA LEU A 764 22.49 36.03 -0.61
C LEU A 764 22.59 34.91 0.43
N GLU A 765 21.88 35.04 1.54
CA GLU A 765 21.78 34.03 2.60
C GLU A 765 21.06 32.76 2.11
N ALA A 766 20.07 32.88 1.23
CA ALA A 766 19.46 31.73 0.57
C ALA A 766 20.47 30.97 -0.31
N ILE A 767 21.28 31.68 -1.11
CA ILE A 767 22.34 31.09 -1.95
C ILE A 767 23.46 30.48 -1.09
N ASP A 768 23.87 31.11 0.00
CA ASP A 768 24.85 30.55 0.94
C ASP A 768 24.33 29.32 1.68
N MET A 769 23.02 29.22 1.94
CA MET A 769 22.41 27.98 2.43
C MET A 769 22.39 26.86 1.37
N ILE A 770 22.31 27.17 0.07
CA ILE A 770 22.51 26.17 -1.01
C ILE A 770 23.98 25.71 -1.05
N ARG A 771 24.95 26.63 -0.97
CA ARG A 771 26.38 26.28 -0.88
C ARG A 771 26.66 25.42 0.36
N CYS A 772 26.07 25.77 1.49
CA CYS A 772 26.15 24.99 2.73
C CYS A 772 25.56 23.58 2.53
N MET A 773 24.39 23.47 1.90
CA MET A 773 23.73 22.20 1.60
C MET A 773 24.63 21.26 0.79
N ILE A 774 25.19 21.75 -0.32
CA ILE A 774 26.11 21.01 -1.20
C ILE A 774 27.38 20.60 -0.45
N ASN A 775 28.01 21.51 0.30
CA ASN A 775 29.21 21.24 1.08
C ASN A 775 29.03 20.16 2.17
N HIS A 776 27.79 19.89 2.60
CA HIS A 776 27.46 18.81 3.53
C HIS A 776 27.00 17.51 2.83
N ASN A 777 27.29 17.38 1.53
CA ASN A 777 26.88 16.25 0.66
C ASN A 777 25.36 16.03 0.59
N CYS A 778 24.56 17.06 0.90
CA CYS A 778 23.12 17.03 0.71
C CYS A 778 22.82 17.60 -0.69
N ARG A 779 22.23 16.81 -1.59
CA ARG A 779 21.91 17.28 -2.95
C ARG A 779 20.65 18.16 -2.94
N PRO A 780 20.71 19.38 -3.50
CA PRO A 780 19.53 20.17 -3.83
C PRO A 780 18.54 19.38 -4.68
N ASN A 781 17.29 19.84 -4.72
CA ASN A 781 16.29 19.33 -5.66
C ASN A 781 15.54 20.49 -6.35
N SER A 782 14.65 20.19 -7.30
CA SER A 782 13.88 21.20 -8.02
C SER A 782 13.21 22.20 -7.06
N ASN A 783 12.60 21.73 -5.97
CA ASN A 783 11.98 22.63 -4.98
C ASN A 783 12.99 23.56 -4.28
N THR A 784 14.26 23.17 -4.15
CA THR A 784 15.32 24.03 -3.60
C THR A 784 15.55 25.24 -4.52
N TYR A 785 15.72 25.00 -5.82
CA TYR A 785 15.97 26.05 -6.81
C TYR A 785 14.71 26.87 -7.11
N ASN A 786 13.57 26.21 -7.31
CA ASN A 786 12.29 26.85 -7.59
C ASN A 786 11.87 27.81 -6.47
N SER A 787 12.21 27.52 -5.19
CA SER A 787 11.92 28.44 -4.07
C SER A 787 12.65 29.78 -4.22
N VAL A 788 13.87 29.79 -4.76
CA VAL A 788 14.64 31.04 -4.96
C VAL A 788 14.10 31.80 -6.17
N VAL A 789 13.85 31.10 -7.29
CA VAL A 789 13.31 31.69 -8.54
C VAL A 789 11.92 32.28 -8.31
N ASP A 790 11.00 31.54 -7.69
CA ASP A 790 9.63 31.97 -7.36
C ASP A 790 9.63 33.28 -6.56
N PHE A 791 10.51 33.40 -5.56
CA PHE A 791 10.62 34.64 -4.79
C PHE A 791 11.32 35.77 -5.55
N PHE A 792 12.37 35.53 -6.35
CA PHE A 792 12.96 36.59 -7.19
C PHE A 792 11.91 37.20 -8.13
N CYS A 793 11.07 36.37 -8.75
CA CYS A 793 10.02 36.86 -9.63
C CYS A 793 8.90 37.58 -8.85
N LYS A 794 8.51 37.10 -7.67
CA LYS A 794 7.57 37.79 -6.77
C LYS A 794 8.07 39.14 -6.24
N PHE A 795 9.39 39.32 -6.08
CA PHE A 795 10.01 40.60 -5.77
C PHE A 795 10.35 41.45 -7.01
N ASN A 796 9.83 41.07 -8.20
CA ASN A 796 10.02 41.77 -9.47
C ASN A 796 11.50 41.96 -9.86
N ARG A 797 12.31 40.89 -9.72
CA ARG A 797 13.71 40.83 -10.16
C ARG A 797 13.97 39.68 -11.16
N PRO A 798 13.30 39.68 -12.33
CA PRO A 798 13.48 38.61 -13.33
C PRO A 798 14.91 38.53 -13.87
N ASP A 799 15.63 39.65 -13.98
CA ASP A 799 17.05 39.66 -14.39
C ASP A 799 17.94 38.90 -13.39
N GLU A 800 17.69 39.04 -12.08
CA GLU A 800 18.41 38.31 -11.03
C GLU A 800 18.02 36.83 -11.00
N ALA A 801 16.75 36.50 -11.27
CA ALA A 801 16.28 35.12 -11.45
C ALA A 801 16.99 34.44 -12.63
N ALA A 802 17.00 35.10 -13.80
CA ALA A 802 17.69 34.62 -14.99
C ALA A 802 19.20 34.50 -14.77
N MET A 803 19.83 35.45 -14.07
CA MET A 803 21.23 35.34 -13.66
C MET A 803 21.47 34.17 -12.69
N PHE A 804 20.56 33.90 -11.76
CA PHE A 804 20.67 32.73 -10.86
C PHE A 804 20.62 31.43 -11.65
N VAL A 805 19.62 31.26 -12.54
CA VAL A 805 19.46 30.07 -13.40
C VAL A 805 20.70 29.86 -14.29
N ASN A 806 21.15 30.89 -15.00
CA ASN A 806 22.36 30.83 -15.85
C ASN A 806 23.66 30.53 -15.08
N ASN A 807 23.66 30.64 -13.75
CA ASN A 807 24.81 30.29 -12.91
C ASN A 807 24.62 28.97 -12.12
N LEU A 808 23.51 28.25 -12.28
CA LEU A 808 23.24 27.00 -11.53
C LEU A 808 24.35 25.96 -11.68
N ARG A 809 24.84 25.66 -12.90
CA ARG A 809 25.98 24.72 -13.10
C ARG A 809 27.29 25.15 -12.41
N LYS A 810 27.45 26.43 -12.05
CA LYS A 810 28.61 26.92 -11.28
C LYS A 810 28.39 26.79 -9.77
N LEU A 811 27.12 26.71 -9.33
CA LEU A 811 26.71 26.54 -7.95
C LEU A 811 26.65 25.05 -7.57
N ASP A 812 26.09 24.22 -8.46
CA ASP A 812 25.98 22.76 -8.34
C ASP A 812 26.52 22.05 -9.60
N PRO A 813 27.79 21.58 -9.56
CA PRO A 813 28.39 20.82 -10.66
C PRO A 813 27.80 19.42 -10.90
N TYR A 814 26.84 18.96 -10.08
CA TYR A 814 26.23 17.63 -10.16
C TYR A 814 24.77 17.64 -10.65
N LEU A 815 24.24 18.81 -11.03
CA LEU A 815 22.90 18.99 -11.57
C LEU A 815 22.67 18.12 -12.82
N SER A 816 21.55 17.40 -12.89
CA SER A 816 21.21 16.63 -14.08
C SER A 816 20.58 17.50 -15.17
N ARG A 817 20.76 17.12 -16.44
CA ARG A 817 20.25 17.89 -17.59
C ARG A 817 18.73 18.00 -17.62
N ASP A 818 18.03 17.01 -17.07
CA ASP A 818 16.56 17.00 -16.96
C ASP A 818 16.05 17.87 -15.80
N GLU A 819 16.85 18.02 -14.73
CA GLU A 819 16.55 18.95 -13.63
C GLU A 819 16.88 20.40 -13.99
N GLU A 820 17.97 20.61 -14.74
CA GLU A 820 18.32 21.89 -15.35
C GLU A 820 17.21 22.36 -16.30
N LEU A 821 16.81 21.52 -17.27
CA LEU A 821 15.68 21.82 -18.15
C LEU A 821 14.40 22.11 -17.35
N ARG A 822 14.13 21.43 -16.23
CA ARG A 822 12.96 21.72 -15.37
C ARG A 822 13.02 23.04 -14.61
N VAL A 823 14.19 23.66 -14.50
CA VAL A 823 14.37 25.01 -13.93
C VAL A 823 14.48 26.06 -15.04
N GLU A 824 14.99 25.70 -16.23
CA GLU A 824 14.93 26.55 -17.44
C GLU A 824 13.51 26.67 -18.01
N PHE A 825 12.68 25.61 -17.94
CA PHE A 825 11.25 25.64 -18.27
C PHE A 825 10.40 26.41 -17.24
N LEU A 826 10.99 26.92 -16.15
CA LEU A 826 10.42 28.00 -15.33
C LEU A 826 10.88 29.38 -15.86
N ASP A 827 10.81 29.53 -17.17
CA ASP A 827 10.87 30.84 -17.84
C ASP A 827 9.78 31.75 -17.26
N CYS A 828 10.05 33.05 -17.18
CA CYS A 828 9.44 33.98 -16.20
C CYS A 828 7.94 34.29 -16.45
N SER A 829 7.09 33.30 -16.19
CA SER A 829 5.68 33.25 -16.62
C SER A 829 4.69 32.88 -15.49
N SER A 830 5.16 32.30 -14.38
CA SER A 830 4.30 31.86 -13.26
C SER A 830 4.23 32.82 -12.07
N ALA A 831 4.83 34.01 -12.17
CA ALA A 831 4.74 35.07 -11.17
C ALA A 831 4.56 36.42 -11.89
N TYR A 832 3.56 37.17 -11.45
CA TYR A 832 2.98 38.28 -12.19
C TYR A 832 3.84 39.54 -12.14
N VAL A 833 4.60 39.77 -13.20
CA VAL A 833 5.10 41.10 -13.59
C VAL A 833 4.36 41.48 -14.87
N PRO A 834 3.66 42.63 -14.94
CA PRO A 834 2.98 43.03 -16.16
C PRO A 834 4.00 43.20 -17.30
N SER A 835 3.66 42.70 -18.48
CA SER A 835 4.44 42.73 -19.71
C SER A 835 4.55 44.16 -20.29
N ASN A 836 5.23 45.02 -19.53
CA ASN A 836 5.51 46.41 -19.86
C ASN A 836 6.44 46.52 -21.07
N LEU A 837 5.84 46.65 -22.26
CA LEU A 837 6.29 47.59 -23.31
C LEU A 837 7.81 47.69 -23.53
N ARG A 838 8.48 46.54 -23.61
CA ARG A 838 9.73 46.41 -24.36
C ARG A 838 9.43 45.75 -25.70
N ILE A 839 8.82 46.53 -26.58
CA ILE A 839 9.02 46.32 -28.01
C ILE A 839 10.46 46.74 -28.27
N GLU A 840 11.33 45.75 -28.42
CA GLU A 840 12.66 45.99 -28.94
C GLU A 840 12.51 46.58 -30.35
N SER A 841 12.94 47.83 -30.51
CA SER A 841 13.06 48.50 -31.80
C SER A 841 14.26 47.96 -32.59
N GLY A 842 14.27 46.64 -32.79
CA GLY A 842 15.22 45.91 -33.62
C GLY A 842 14.70 45.73 -35.04
N ASP A 843 15.61 45.64 -36.00
CA ASP A 843 15.27 45.57 -37.43
C ASP A 843 14.35 44.40 -37.77
N ILE A 844 13.41 44.66 -38.70
CA ILE A 844 12.41 43.69 -39.15
C ILE A 844 13.12 42.46 -39.74
N PRO A 845 12.87 41.23 -39.24
CA PRO A 845 13.39 40.02 -39.83
C PRO A 845 12.96 39.93 -41.29
N SER A 846 13.91 39.79 -42.21
CA SER A 846 13.65 39.81 -43.67
C SER A 846 12.81 38.62 -44.18
N LYS A 847 12.49 37.67 -43.31
CA LYS A 847 11.61 36.53 -43.59
C LYS A 847 10.92 36.05 -42.30
N TYR A 848 9.59 36.02 -42.30
CA TYR A 848 8.79 35.36 -41.27
C TYR A 848 8.73 33.86 -41.56
N HIS A 849 8.68 33.03 -40.51
CA HIS A 849 8.53 31.57 -40.65
C HIS A 849 7.06 31.16 -40.72
N ASN A 850 6.22 31.74 -39.86
CA ASN A 850 4.78 31.52 -39.83
C ASN A 850 4.01 32.83 -40.12
N VAL A 851 2.86 32.66 -40.78
CA VAL A 851 1.90 33.72 -41.11
C VAL A 851 0.52 33.32 -40.58
N ALA A 852 -0.02 34.13 -39.68
CA ALA A 852 -1.33 33.95 -39.05
C ALA A 852 -2.39 34.86 -39.69
N LEU A 853 -3.58 34.31 -39.91
CA LEU A 853 -4.81 35.07 -40.18
C LEU A 853 -5.71 34.99 -38.95
N VAL A 854 -5.75 36.07 -38.15
CA VAL A 854 -6.58 36.18 -36.95
C VAL A 854 -7.92 36.80 -37.34
N VAL A 855 -8.99 36.01 -37.27
CA VAL A 855 -10.33 36.37 -37.76
C VAL A 855 -11.24 36.65 -36.58
N GLY A 856 -11.75 37.88 -36.47
CA GLY A 856 -12.33 38.41 -35.24
C GLY A 856 -11.32 39.21 -34.39
N VAL A 857 -10.30 39.81 -35.03
CA VAL A 857 -9.14 40.44 -34.37
C VAL A 857 -9.50 41.57 -33.38
N THR A 858 -10.66 42.21 -33.55
CA THR A 858 -11.15 43.27 -32.65
C THR A 858 -11.86 42.75 -31.39
N GLY A 859 -12.06 41.42 -31.27
CA GLY A 859 -12.66 40.78 -30.10
C GLY A 859 -11.62 40.37 -29.05
N ILE A 860 -12.09 39.86 -27.90
CA ILE A 860 -11.27 39.58 -26.72
C ILE A 860 -10.06 38.68 -27.04
N SER A 861 -10.27 37.43 -27.45
CA SER A 861 -9.17 36.52 -27.81
C SER A 861 -8.39 36.99 -29.04
N GLY A 862 -9.05 37.71 -29.95
CA GLY A 862 -8.46 38.21 -31.20
C GLY A 862 -7.39 39.28 -30.97
N ASN A 863 -7.59 40.11 -29.95
CA ASN A 863 -6.59 41.10 -29.53
C ASN A 863 -5.37 40.40 -28.89
N SER A 864 -5.59 39.53 -27.91
CA SER A 864 -4.53 38.77 -27.23
C SER A 864 -3.71 37.91 -28.21
N LEU A 865 -4.36 37.21 -29.15
CA LEU A 865 -3.69 36.49 -30.24
C LEU A 865 -2.76 37.42 -31.04
N ALA A 866 -3.29 38.55 -31.53
CA ALA A 866 -2.54 39.45 -32.40
C ALA A 866 -1.34 40.11 -31.71
N ASP A 867 -1.44 40.38 -30.40
CA ASP A 867 -0.35 40.91 -29.59
C ASP A 867 0.69 39.82 -29.25
N ILE A 868 0.27 38.62 -28.82
CA ILE A 868 1.18 37.50 -28.49
C ILE A 868 1.93 37.01 -29.74
N LEU A 869 1.26 36.89 -30.89
CA LEU A 869 1.88 36.48 -32.15
C LEU A 869 2.99 37.44 -32.64
N GLN A 870 3.06 38.67 -32.12
CA GLN A 870 4.13 39.62 -32.41
C GLN A 870 5.37 39.50 -31.49
N LEU A 871 5.30 38.73 -30.39
CA LEU A 871 6.43 38.57 -29.47
C LEU A 871 7.53 37.68 -30.08
N SER A 872 8.79 37.95 -29.72
CA SER A 872 9.95 37.15 -30.13
C SER A 872 10.03 35.80 -29.40
N SER A 873 9.47 35.73 -28.19
CA SER A 873 9.37 34.53 -27.35
C SER A 873 8.28 33.54 -27.80
N THR A 874 7.36 33.96 -28.67
CA THR A 874 6.24 33.11 -29.10
C THR A 874 6.73 31.88 -29.86
N PRO A 875 6.16 30.68 -29.62
CA PRO A 875 6.47 29.48 -30.38
C PRO A 875 6.40 29.69 -31.90
N GLY A 876 7.46 29.29 -32.61
CA GLY A 876 7.68 29.61 -34.03
C GLY A 876 8.45 30.92 -34.30
N GLY A 877 8.81 31.67 -33.25
CA GLY A 877 9.36 33.02 -33.32
C GLY A 877 8.27 34.05 -33.59
N ARG A 878 8.67 35.27 -34.00
CA ARG A 878 7.74 36.34 -34.38
C ARG A 878 6.96 35.98 -35.66
N TRP A 879 5.63 36.08 -35.62
CA TRP A 879 4.75 35.79 -36.75
C TRP A 879 4.47 37.04 -37.60
N LYS A 880 4.13 36.85 -38.87
CA LYS A 880 3.38 37.85 -39.65
C LYS A 880 1.89 37.69 -39.32
N VAL A 881 1.19 38.77 -38.97
CA VAL A 881 -0.22 38.72 -38.56
C VAL A 881 -1.09 39.55 -39.48
N TYR A 882 -2.05 38.90 -40.12
CA TYR A 882 -3.20 39.52 -40.76
C TYR A 882 -4.38 39.53 -39.78
N GLY A 883 -4.91 40.70 -39.46
CA GLY A 883 -6.02 40.86 -38.53
C GLY A 883 -7.32 41.21 -39.26
N VAL A 884 -8.30 40.31 -39.27
CA VAL A 884 -9.60 40.54 -39.93
C VAL A 884 -10.65 40.95 -38.90
N GLY A 885 -11.35 42.05 -39.16
CA GLY A 885 -12.46 42.54 -38.34
C GLY A 885 -13.54 43.25 -39.16
N ARG A 886 -14.79 43.21 -38.70
CA ARG A 886 -15.93 43.84 -39.42
C ARG A 886 -15.93 45.37 -39.31
N ARG A 887 -15.52 45.88 -38.15
CA ARG A 887 -15.46 47.32 -37.84
C ARG A 887 -14.20 47.96 -38.47
N ARG A 888 -14.09 49.29 -38.43
CA ARG A 888 -12.81 49.96 -38.66
C ARG A 888 -11.84 49.62 -37.52
N GLN A 889 -10.52 49.71 -37.77
CA GLN A 889 -9.52 49.51 -36.72
C GLN A 889 -9.75 50.53 -35.58
N PRO A 890 -9.88 50.09 -34.31
CA PRO A 890 -10.09 51.00 -33.19
C PRO A 890 -8.85 51.84 -32.84
N GLU A 891 -9.05 53.08 -32.38
CA GLU A 891 -7.98 54.02 -31.98
C GLU A 891 -7.21 53.63 -30.69
N TRP A 892 -7.48 52.45 -30.12
CA TRP A 892 -6.65 51.83 -29.08
C TRP A 892 -5.79 50.66 -29.62
N GLN A 893 -6.11 50.10 -30.79
CA GLN A 893 -5.58 48.81 -31.23
C GLN A 893 -4.33 48.91 -32.11
N PHE A 894 -3.29 48.12 -31.77
CA PHE A 894 -2.06 47.90 -32.54
C PHE A 894 -1.14 49.11 -32.80
N HIS A 895 -1.20 50.16 -31.97
CA HIS A 895 -0.34 51.36 -32.03
C HIS A 895 1.18 51.11 -32.11
N HIS A 896 1.62 49.91 -31.70
CA HIS A 896 3.02 49.51 -31.69
C HIS A 896 3.28 48.15 -32.38
N ASN A 897 2.24 47.50 -32.93
CA ASN A 897 2.29 46.11 -33.41
C ASN A 897 2.10 46.05 -34.93
N HIS A 898 2.89 45.24 -35.63
CA HIS A 898 2.88 45.17 -37.11
C HIS A 898 1.76 44.29 -37.69
N VAL A 899 0.54 44.46 -37.17
CA VAL A 899 -0.66 43.73 -37.61
C VAL A 899 -1.22 44.38 -38.87
N GLN A 900 -1.37 43.61 -39.95
CA GLN A 900 -2.01 44.09 -41.18
C GLN A 900 -3.54 43.97 -41.04
N TYR A 901 -4.19 45.08 -40.69
CA TYR A 901 -5.64 45.11 -40.46
C TYR A 901 -6.43 45.08 -41.78
N ILE A 902 -7.42 44.19 -41.86
CA ILE A 902 -8.33 44.02 -42.99
C ILE A 902 -9.76 44.22 -42.50
N GLN A 903 -10.39 45.35 -42.88
CA GLN A 903 -11.81 45.54 -42.64
C GLN A 903 -12.64 44.66 -43.60
N CYS A 904 -13.23 43.58 -43.10
CA CYS A 904 -14.07 42.67 -43.87
C CYS A 904 -15.34 42.33 -43.09
N ASP A 905 -16.51 42.50 -43.70
CA ASP A 905 -17.68 41.76 -43.22
C ASP A 905 -17.60 40.34 -43.78
N MET A 906 -17.71 39.37 -42.88
CA MET A 906 -17.58 37.95 -43.17
C MET A 906 -18.91 37.32 -43.59
N VAL A 907 -20.04 38.02 -43.37
CA VAL A 907 -21.38 37.59 -43.79
C VAL A 907 -21.52 37.67 -45.33
N ASP A 908 -20.92 38.70 -45.93
CA ASP A 908 -20.89 38.93 -47.37
C ASP A 908 -19.82 38.02 -48.04
N PRO A 909 -20.21 37.03 -48.87
CA PRO A 909 -19.27 36.13 -49.51
C PRO A 909 -18.42 36.82 -50.58
N GLU A 910 -18.95 37.81 -51.30
CA GLU A 910 -18.22 38.51 -52.37
C GLU A 910 -17.15 39.44 -51.77
N ALA A 911 -17.50 40.19 -50.72
CA ALA A 911 -16.54 41.01 -49.99
C ALA A 911 -15.48 40.17 -49.28
N THR A 912 -15.85 39.01 -48.72
CA THR A 912 -14.91 38.06 -48.10
C THR A 912 -13.94 37.49 -49.13
N GLN A 913 -14.46 37.03 -50.28
CA GLN A 913 -13.62 36.52 -51.36
C GLN A 913 -12.66 37.59 -51.87
N ALA A 914 -13.15 38.80 -52.17
CA ALA A 914 -12.31 39.89 -52.68
C ALA A 914 -11.18 40.30 -51.71
N LYS A 915 -11.44 40.24 -50.40
CA LYS A 915 -10.51 40.72 -49.37
C LYS A 915 -9.56 39.66 -48.82
N LEU A 916 -9.89 38.37 -48.90
CA LEU A 916 -9.06 37.30 -48.32
C LEU A 916 -8.41 36.39 -49.39
N SER A 917 -8.95 36.28 -50.60
CA SER A 917 -8.41 35.38 -51.64
C SER A 917 -6.99 35.73 -52.13
N HIS A 918 -6.52 36.96 -51.90
CA HIS A 918 -5.17 37.36 -52.29
C HIS A 918 -4.08 37.02 -51.23
N LEU A 919 -4.47 36.45 -50.08
CA LEU A 919 -3.59 36.17 -48.94
C LEU A 919 -2.89 34.81 -49.06
N SER A 920 -2.10 34.63 -50.12
CA SER A 920 -1.51 33.33 -50.48
C SER A 920 -0.35 32.85 -49.59
N ASP A 921 0.18 33.69 -48.70
CA ASP A 921 1.24 33.31 -47.76
C ASP A 921 0.76 32.86 -46.38
N VAL A 922 -0.57 32.84 -46.13
CA VAL A 922 -1.15 32.38 -44.86
C VAL A 922 -0.80 30.91 -44.59
N THR A 923 -0.33 30.65 -43.37
CA THR A 923 0.06 29.31 -42.90
C THR A 923 -0.88 28.75 -41.83
N HIS A 924 -1.51 29.63 -41.04
CA HIS A 924 -2.41 29.27 -39.95
C HIS A 924 -3.60 30.24 -39.92
N VAL A 925 -4.81 29.75 -39.66
CA VAL A 925 -6.00 30.58 -39.39
C VAL A 925 -6.39 30.43 -37.92
N PHE A 926 -6.66 31.54 -37.24
CA PHE A 926 -7.20 31.58 -35.89
C PHE A 926 -8.58 32.24 -35.95
N TYR A 927 -9.64 31.43 -35.97
CA TYR A 927 -11.02 31.90 -36.08
C TYR A 927 -11.64 32.07 -34.70
N VAL A 928 -11.82 33.35 -34.31
CA VAL A 928 -12.41 33.78 -33.03
C VAL A 928 -13.55 34.79 -33.23
N GLY A 929 -14.08 34.86 -34.46
CA GLY A 929 -15.18 35.76 -34.82
C GLY A 929 -16.55 35.22 -34.40
N TRP A 930 -17.41 36.10 -33.89
CA TRP A 930 -18.76 35.75 -33.42
C TRP A 930 -19.78 36.86 -33.71
N VAL A 931 -21.06 36.49 -33.83
CA VAL A 931 -22.24 37.36 -33.93
C VAL A 931 -23.36 36.80 -33.06
N THR A 932 -24.17 37.68 -32.46
CA THR A 932 -25.47 37.33 -31.87
C THR A 932 -26.57 37.98 -32.72
N LYS A 933 -27.70 37.28 -32.91
CA LYS A 933 -28.87 37.74 -33.67
C LYS A 933 -30.12 37.80 -32.78
N SER A 934 -31.26 38.17 -33.37
CA SER A 934 -32.56 38.22 -32.71
C SER A 934 -33.05 36.84 -32.26
N THR A 935 -32.82 35.80 -33.07
CA THR A 935 -33.05 34.40 -32.67
C THR A 935 -31.74 33.62 -32.58
N GLU A 936 -31.82 32.49 -31.87
CA GLU A 936 -30.74 31.50 -31.82
C GLU A 936 -30.53 30.82 -33.20
N GLU A 937 -31.60 30.60 -33.96
CA GLU A 937 -31.52 30.01 -35.31
C GLU A 937 -30.73 30.92 -36.27
N GLU A 938 -31.07 32.21 -36.30
CA GLU A 938 -30.31 33.23 -37.03
C GLU A 938 -28.85 33.31 -36.54
N THR A 939 -28.62 33.04 -35.25
CA THR A 939 -27.29 33.07 -34.63
C THR A 939 -26.43 31.89 -35.08
N TYR A 940 -26.94 30.65 -35.15
CA TYR A 940 -26.15 29.55 -35.72
C TYR A 940 -25.87 29.78 -37.20
N GLU A 941 -26.87 30.22 -37.97
CA GLU A 941 -26.76 30.27 -39.42
C GLU A 941 -25.74 31.33 -39.87
N GLU A 942 -25.78 32.52 -39.25
CA GLU A 942 -24.86 33.61 -39.58
C GLU A 942 -23.41 33.30 -39.20
N ASN A 943 -23.16 32.66 -38.04
CA ASN A 943 -21.81 32.30 -37.61
C ASN A 943 -21.23 31.17 -38.49
N GLY A 944 -22.03 30.16 -38.84
CA GLY A 944 -21.63 29.10 -39.78
C GLY A 944 -21.36 29.65 -41.19
N ARG A 945 -22.20 30.57 -41.67
CA ARG A 945 -22.02 31.28 -42.95
C ARG A 945 -20.72 32.10 -42.95
N MET A 946 -20.43 32.84 -41.89
CA MET A 946 -19.17 33.59 -41.74
C MET A 946 -17.93 32.68 -41.77
N LEU A 947 -17.96 31.55 -41.06
CA LEU A 947 -16.85 30.59 -41.06
C LEU A 947 -16.64 30.02 -42.48
N ARG A 948 -17.70 29.51 -43.10
CA ARG A 948 -17.64 28.92 -44.45
C ARG A 948 -17.18 29.93 -45.51
N ASN A 949 -17.60 31.20 -45.44
CA ASN A 949 -17.12 32.26 -46.33
C ASN A 949 -15.61 32.49 -46.21
N VAL A 950 -15.08 32.53 -44.98
CA VAL A 950 -13.65 32.72 -44.72
C VAL A 950 -12.84 31.50 -45.18
N LEU A 951 -13.32 30.29 -44.92
CA LEU A 951 -12.63 29.07 -45.35
C LEU A 951 -12.60 28.93 -46.88
N ASN A 952 -13.71 29.20 -47.57
CA ASN A 952 -13.76 29.23 -49.04
C ASN A 952 -12.82 30.27 -49.67
N ALA A 953 -12.60 31.41 -49.01
CA ALA A 953 -11.65 32.42 -49.49
C ALA A 953 -10.18 32.04 -49.26
N VAL A 954 -9.86 31.33 -48.17
CA VAL A 954 -8.46 31.07 -47.75
C VAL A 954 -7.97 29.69 -48.19
N ILE A 955 -8.74 28.61 -48.00
CA ILE A 955 -8.30 27.22 -48.25
C ILE A 955 -7.83 27.00 -49.71
N PRO A 956 -8.50 27.51 -50.75
CA PRO A 956 -8.04 27.34 -52.14
C PRO A 956 -6.81 28.20 -52.49
N ASN A 957 -6.66 29.36 -51.86
CA ASN A 957 -5.68 30.38 -52.26
C ASN A 957 -4.38 30.37 -51.42
N ALA A 958 -4.41 29.77 -50.23
CA ALA A 958 -3.25 29.56 -49.38
C ALA A 958 -2.69 28.12 -49.54
N PRO A 959 -1.69 27.89 -50.43
CA PRO A 959 -1.08 26.56 -50.60
C PRO A 959 -0.29 26.11 -49.36
N ASN A 960 0.25 27.05 -48.57
CA ASN A 960 1.06 26.76 -47.38
C ASN A 960 0.24 26.65 -46.09
N LEU A 961 -1.09 26.58 -46.16
CA LEU A 961 -1.96 26.47 -44.99
C LEU A 961 -1.81 25.09 -44.31
N GLN A 962 -1.35 25.11 -43.05
CA GLN A 962 -1.04 23.92 -42.24
C GLN A 962 -2.11 23.63 -41.18
N HIS A 963 -2.73 24.68 -40.61
CA HIS A 963 -3.61 24.56 -39.46
C HIS A 963 -4.74 25.59 -39.41
N ILE A 964 -5.89 25.19 -38.86
CA ILE A 964 -7.03 26.08 -38.53
C ILE A 964 -7.43 25.87 -37.06
N CYS A 965 -7.24 26.88 -36.22
CA CYS A 965 -7.83 26.94 -34.89
C CYS A 965 -9.22 27.57 -34.97
N LEU A 966 -10.23 26.93 -34.37
CA LEU A 966 -11.58 27.46 -34.18
C LEU A 966 -11.85 27.65 -32.69
N GLN A 967 -12.36 28.82 -32.30
CA GLN A 967 -12.85 29.05 -30.94
C GLN A 967 -14.38 28.91 -30.87
N THR A 968 -14.84 28.10 -29.91
CA THR A 968 -16.25 27.90 -29.57
C THR A 968 -16.49 28.33 -28.12
N GLY A 969 -17.16 27.54 -27.27
CA GLY A 969 -17.38 27.84 -25.85
C GLY A 969 -17.77 26.59 -25.06
N GLN A 970 -17.67 26.65 -23.73
CA GLN A 970 -18.08 25.55 -22.82
C GLN A 970 -19.58 25.55 -22.47
N LYS A 971 -20.26 26.67 -22.70
CA LYS A 971 -21.70 26.85 -22.46
C LYS A 971 -22.38 27.31 -23.73
N TYR A 972 -23.59 26.76 -23.91
CA TYR A 972 -24.53 27.05 -24.99
C TYR A 972 -24.68 28.56 -25.26
N ALA A 973 -25.00 28.95 -26.49
CA ALA A 973 -25.21 30.35 -26.85
C ALA A 973 -26.59 30.86 -26.35
N LEU A 974 -26.74 30.99 -25.02
CA LEU A 974 -27.98 31.36 -24.33
C LEU A 974 -28.71 32.56 -24.98
N PRO A 975 -30.02 32.44 -25.28
CA PRO A 975 -30.87 33.55 -25.72
C PRO A 975 -31.10 34.63 -24.66
N SER A 976 -31.86 35.67 -25.03
CA SER A 976 -32.36 36.69 -24.10
C SER A 976 -33.29 36.10 -23.03
N LEU A 977 -33.41 36.77 -21.88
CA LEU A 977 -34.05 36.24 -20.67
C LEU A 977 -35.55 35.87 -20.81
N ASP A 978 -36.23 36.32 -21.87
CA ASP A 978 -37.65 36.05 -22.12
C ASP A 978 -37.96 34.55 -22.32
N SER A 979 -36.99 33.72 -22.75
CA SER A 979 -37.19 32.28 -23.00
C SER A 979 -36.94 31.39 -21.77
N SER A 980 -37.22 31.89 -20.56
CA SER A 980 -36.85 31.28 -19.26
C SER A 980 -37.56 29.97 -18.87
N ALA A 981 -38.27 29.31 -19.80
CA ALA A 981 -39.16 28.19 -19.49
C ALA A 981 -38.55 26.77 -19.62
N GLU A 982 -37.57 26.54 -20.51
CA GLU A 982 -37.23 25.17 -20.96
C GLU A 982 -35.73 24.79 -20.89
N ILE A 983 -34.89 25.52 -20.16
CA ILE A 983 -33.46 25.17 -19.96
C ILE A 983 -33.33 24.02 -18.94
N GLN A 984 -33.67 22.79 -19.36
CA GLN A 984 -33.57 21.58 -18.51
C GLN A 984 -32.38 20.65 -18.83
N ASN A 985 -31.68 20.81 -19.95
CA ASN A 985 -30.47 20.04 -20.28
C ASN A 985 -29.39 20.94 -20.90
N GLU A 986 -28.28 21.19 -20.20
CA GLU A 986 -27.06 21.77 -20.81
C GLU A 986 -26.25 20.65 -21.50
N PRO A 987 -25.87 20.79 -22.79
CA PRO A 987 -25.06 19.77 -23.47
C PRO A 987 -23.69 19.57 -22.82
N GLN A 988 -23.24 18.33 -22.69
CA GLN A 988 -22.04 18.02 -21.89
C GLN A 988 -20.71 18.20 -22.64
N PHE A 989 -20.23 19.44 -22.73
CA PHE A 989 -18.92 19.84 -23.29
C PHE A 989 -17.69 19.37 -22.47
N VAL A 990 -17.58 18.08 -22.13
CA VAL A 990 -16.40 17.46 -21.50
C VAL A 990 -15.44 16.93 -22.56
N GLU A 991 -14.14 17.17 -22.39
CA GLU A 991 -13.08 16.76 -23.33
C GLU A 991 -13.00 15.23 -23.59
N GLU A 992 -13.53 14.44 -22.66
CA GLU A 992 -13.51 12.97 -22.58
C GLU A 992 -14.88 12.30 -22.83
N LEU A 993 -15.97 13.08 -23.00
CA LEU A 993 -17.31 12.55 -23.32
C LEU A 993 -17.60 12.65 -24.83
N PRO A 994 -18.41 11.74 -25.40
CA PRO A 994 -18.88 11.89 -26.78
C PRO A 994 -19.76 13.14 -26.90
N ARG A 995 -19.67 13.81 -28.04
CA ARG A 995 -20.61 14.87 -28.44
C ARG A 995 -22.03 14.32 -28.45
N GLU A 996 -22.95 15.07 -27.84
CA GLU A 996 -24.38 14.78 -27.84
C GLU A 996 -25.02 15.12 -29.20
N ASP A 997 -26.08 14.40 -29.56
CA ASP A 997 -26.82 14.56 -30.82
C ASP A 997 -27.82 15.73 -30.73
N THR A 998 -27.28 16.92 -30.45
CA THR A 998 -28.02 18.17 -30.24
C THR A 998 -27.49 19.26 -31.18
N THR A 999 -28.38 19.99 -31.83
CA THR A 999 -28.01 21.06 -32.77
C THR A 999 -27.65 22.35 -32.03
N ASP A 1000 -26.37 22.71 -31.99
CA ASP A 1000 -25.87 23.99 -31.45
C ASP A 1000 -25.03 24.71 -32.51
N SER A 1001 -25.09 26.04 -32.52
CA SER A 1001 -24.18 26.97 -33.18
C SER A 1001 -22.69 26.59 -33.13
N TYR A 1002 -22.17 26.15 -31.98
CA TYR A 1002 -20.76 25.72 -31.88
C TYR A 1002 -20.52 24.42 -32.66
N TYR A 1003 -21.40 23.43 -32.49
CA TYR A 1003 -21.29 22.14 -33.17
C TYR A 1003 -21.45 22.27 -34.68
N ALA A 1004 -22.33 23.15 -35.17
CA ALA A 1004 -22.44 23.47 -36.59
C ALA A 1004 -21.14 24.06 -37.18
N MET A 1005 -20.41 24.89 -36.42
CA MET A 1005 -19.09 25.38 -36.83
C MET A 1005 -18.00 24.30 -36.75
N GLU A 1006 -18.04 23.42 -35.76
CA GLU A 1006 -17.14 22.25 -35.67
C GLU A 1006 -17.36 21.28 -36.85
N ASP A 1007 -18.60 21.10 -37.31
CA ASP A 1007 -18.93 20.29 -38.49
C ASP A 1007 -18.42 20.92 -39.80
N ILE A 1008 -18.61 22.24 -39.98
CA ILE A 1008 -18.06 22.99 -41.13
C ILE A 1008 -16.53 22.88 -41.16
N LEU A 1009 -15.88 22.99 -40.01
CA LEU A 1009 -14.42 22.82 -39.90
C LEU A 1009 -13.98 21.40 -40.28
N ALA A 1010 -14.74 20.37 -39.89
CA ALA A 1010 -14.45 18.99 -40.25
C ALA A 1010 -14.64 18.73 -41.76
N GLU A 1011 -15.73 19.21 -42.35
CA GLU A 1011 -16.05 19.14 -43.78
C GLU A 1011 -14.95 19.77 -44.64
N GLU A 1012 -14.62 21.04 -44.39
CA GLU A 1012 -13.66 21.82 -45.18
C GLU A 1012 -12.21 21.31 -45.02
N VAL A 1013 -11.84 20.76 -43.85
CA VAL A 1013 -10.49 20.20 -43.64
C VAL A 1013 -10.36 18.79 -44.20
N GLN A 1014 -11.43 17.99 -44.24
CA GLN A 1014 -11.39 16.66 -44.86
C GLN A 1014 -11.10 16.74 -46.37
N ALA A 1015 -11.41 17.87 -47.02
CA ALA A 1015 -11.15 18.10 -48.44
C ALA A 1015 -9.68 18.36 -48.82
N LYS A 1016 -8.77 18.60 -47.85
CA LYS A 1016 -7.37 19.00 -48.14
C LYS A 1016 -6.35 18.16 -47.38
N GLU A 1017 -5.62 17.31 -48.12
CA GLU A 1017 -4.55 16.48 -47.55
C GLU A 1017 -3.50 17.31 -46.79
N ASN A 1018 -3.07 16.80 -45.63
CA ASN A 1018 -2.12 17.42 -44.69
C ASN A 1018 -2.61 18.67 -43.95
N LEU A 1019 -3.82 19.20 -44.21
CA LEU A 1019 -4.41 20.22 -43.35
C LEU A 1019 -4.78 19.62 -41.98
N THR A 1020 -4.62 20.43 -40.93
CA THR A 1020 -4.94 20.07 -39.54
C THR A 1020 -5.80 21.15 -38.88
N TRP A 1021 -6.44 20.81 -37.76
CA TRP A 1021 -7.34 21.71 -37.04
C TRP A 1021 -7.21 21.55 -35.53
N SER A 1022 -7.66 22.55 -34.77
CA SER A 1022 -7.92 22.45 -33.33
C SER A 1022 -9.17 23.26 -32.97
N VAL A 1023 -9.89 22.82 -31.93
CA VAL A 1023 -11.06 23.52 -31.40
C VAL A 1023 -10.84 23.89 -29.95
N HIS A 1024 -11.13 25.13 -29.58
CA HIS A 1024 -10.88 25.67 -28.25
C HIS A 1024 -12.17 26.21 -27.63
N ARG A 1025 -12.59 25.57 -26.53
CA ARG A 1025 -13.80 25.87 -25.75
C ARG A 1025 -13.40 26.57 -24.45
N PRO A 1026 -13.32 27.91 -24.41
CA PRO A 1026 -13.08 28.64 -23.18
C PRO A 1026 -14.30 28.64 -22.24
N ALA A 1027 -14.02 28.83 -20.95
CA ALA A 1027 -14.97 29.24 -19.92
C ALA A 1027 -15.38 30.73 -20.11
N VAL A 1028 -15.93 31.38 -19.08
CA VAL A 1028 -16.28 32.80 -19.13
C VAL A 1028 -15.02 33.64 -19.38
N MET A 1029 -15.00 34.40 -20.48
CA MET A 1029 -13.80 35.12 -20.93
C MET A 1029 -13.46 36.31 -20.04
N HIS A 1030 -12.26 36.31 -19.48
CA HIS A 1030 -11.63 37.48 -18.85
C HIS A 1030 -10.67 38.12 -19.86
N GLY A 1031 -10.95 39.36 -20.28
CA GLY A 1031 -10.13 40.04 -21.27
C GLY A 1031 -10.66 41.41 -21.70
N PHE A 1032 -9.84 42.16 -22.43
CA PHE A 1032 -10.18 43.50 -22.91
C PHE A 1032 -10.67 43.51 -24.37
N SER A 1033 -11.92 43.94 -24.58
CA SER A 1033 -12.41 44.41 -25.87
C SER A 1033 -13.68 45.23 -25.63
N PRO A 1034 -13.63 46.57 -25.62
CA PRO A 1034 -14.75 47.42 -25.20
C PRO A 1034 -16.03 47.18 -26.00
N TYR A 1035 -15.93 46.79 -27.27
CA TYR A 1035 -17.08 46.59 -28.16
C TYR A 1035 -17.43 45.10 -28.44
N SER A 1036 -17.00 44.17 -27.59
CA SER A 1036 -17.35 42.74 -27.71
C SER A 1036 -18.70 42.45 -27.05
N THR A 1037 -19.58 41.70 -27.72
CA THR A 1037 -20.91 41.30 -27.21
C THR A 1037 -20.87 40.31 -26.03
N ARG A 1038 -19.67 39.91 -25.58
CA ARG A 1038 -19.43 39.04 -24.42
C ARG A 1038 -18.37 39.61 -23.46
N ASN A 1039 -18.34 40.92 -23.26
CA ASN A 1039 -17.38 41.59 -22.36
C ASN A 1039 -17.95 41.79 -20.94
N ILE A 1040 -17.83 40.76 -20.11
CA ILE A 1040 -18.28 40.81 -18.70
C ILE A 1040 -17.48 41.81 -17.86
N ILE A 1041 -16.15 41.87 -18.01
CA ILE A 1041 -15.29 42.76 -17.19
C ILE A 1041 -15.59 44.23 -17.51
N GLY A 1042 -15.68 44.60 -18.79
CA GLY A 1042 -16.04 45.97 -19.21
C GLY A 1042 -17.40 46.39 -18.67
N SER A 1043 -18.42 45.56 -18.83
CA SER A 1043 -19.78 45.82 -18.31
C SER A 1043 -19.78 46.05 -16.79
N LEU A 1044 -19.10 45.18 -16.04
CA LEU A 1044 -18.99 45.31 -14.58
C LEU A 1044 -18.21 46.57 -14.15
N CYS A 1045 -17.18 46.96 -14.89
CA CYS A 1045 -16.44 48.20 -14.66
C CYS A 1045 -17.29 49.45 -14.91
N ILE A 1046 -18.10 49.46 -15.97
CA ILE A 1046 -18.98 50.58 -16.31
C ILE A 1046 -20.07 50.74 -15.24
N TYR A 1047 -20.68 49.62 -14.83
CA TYR A 1047 -21.63 49.60 -13.72
C TYR A 1047 -21.02 50.15 -12.41
N ALA A 1048 -19.82 49.69 -12.02
CA ALA A 1048 -19.11 50.23 -10.86
C ALA A 1048 -18.75 51.73 -11.02
N THR A 1049 -18.41 52.18 -12.22
CA THR A 1049 -18.16 53.61 -12.51
C THR A 1049 -19.43 54.46 -12.27
N ILE A 1050 -20.59 53.97 -12.73
CA ILE A 1050 -21.88 54.66 -12.56
C ILE A 1050 -22.29 54.68 -11.09
N CYS A 1051 -22.16 53.56 -10.36
CA CYS A 1051 -22.34 53.51 -8.91
C CYS A 1051 -21.48 54.56 -8.19
N LYS A 1052 -20.20 54.71 -8.58
CA LYS A 1052 -19.29 55.70 -7.99
C LYS A 1052 -19.66 57.14 -8.32
N HIS A 1053 -20.19 57.41 -9.52
CA HIS A 1053 -20.66 58.75 -9.92
C HIS A 1053 -21.94 59.16 -9.19
N GLU A 1054 -22.89 58.24 -9.04
CA GLU A 1054 -24.18 58.46 -8.38
C GLU A 1054 -24.15 58.28 -6.85
N GLY A 1055 -22.99 57.93 -6.27
CA GLY A 1055 -22.83 57.67 -4.83
C GLY A 1055 -23.62 56.46 -4.32
N GLN A 1056 -23.85 55.46 -5.17
CA GLN A 1056 -24.60 54.23 -4.84
C GLN A 1056 -23.66 53.08 -4.47
N PRO A 1057 -24.03 52.19 -3.54
CA PRO A 1057 -23.24 51.01 -3.20
C PRO A 1057 -23.36 49.92 -4.28
N LEU A 1058 -22.37 49.04 -4.37
CA LEU A 1058 -22.24 48.06 -5.45
C LEU A 1058 -23.09 46.80 -5.21
N LYS A 1059 -24.37 46.84 -5.58
CA LYS A 1059 -25.30 45.68 -5.47
C LYS A 1059 -24.96 44.58 -6.49
N PHE A 1060 -25.04 43.32 -6.07
CA PHE A 1060 -24.86 42.16 -6.95
C PHE A 1060 -26.15 41.83 -7.72
N PRO A 1061 -26.15 41.81 -9.08
CA PRO A 1061 -27.34 41.57 -9.89
C PRO A 1061 -27.60 40.08 -10.19
N GLY A 1062 -26.74 39.17 -9.70
CA GLY A 1062 -26.92 37.72 -9.86
C GLY A 1062 -27.89 37.11 -8.85
N ASN A 1063 -27.97 35.78 -8.85
CA ASN A 1063 -28.71 34.99 -7.87
C ASN A 1063 -27.80 34.37 -6.78
N GLN A 1064 -28.41 33.77 -5.75
CA GLN A 1064 -27.68 33.15 -4.65
C GLN A 1064 -26.74 32.02 -5.10
N ALA A 1065 -27.14 31.25 -6.12
CA ALA A 1065 -26.33 30.16 -6.66
C ALA A 1065 -25.02 30.68 -7.27
N ALA A 1066 -25.04 31.78 -8.02
CA ALA A 1066 -23.82 32.43 -8.53
C ALA A 1066 -23.00 33.11 -7.41
N TRP A 1067 -23.66 33.70 -6.41
CA TRP A 1067 -22.99 34.39 -5.30
C TRP A 1067 -22.17 33.43 -4.41
N ASP A 1068 -22.79 32.31 -4.03
CA ASP A 1068 -22.21 31.31 -3.12
C ASP A 1068 -21.60 30.09 -3.82
N GLY A 1069 -21.88 29.86 -5.10
CA GLY A 1069 -21.31 28.78 -5.92
C GLY A 1069 -19.85 28.99 -6.29
N TYR A 1070 -19.30 28.02 -7.02
CA TYR A 1070 -17.98 28.16 -7.67
C TYR A 1070 -18.16 28.49 -9.15
N SER A 1071 -17.17 29.14 -9.76
CA SER A 1071 -17.16 29.52 -11.17
C SER A 1071 -15.76 29.38 -11.76
N GLU A 1072 -15.70 29.07 -13.06
CA GLU A 1072 -14.47 29.04 -13.86
C GLU A 1072 -14.44 30.25 -14.81
N ALA A 1073 -13.25 30.85 -14.97
CA ALA A 1073 -12.97 31.88 -15.98
C ALA A 1073 -11.86 31.41 -16.92
N ALA A 1074 -11.76 32.03 -18.10
CA ALA A 1074 -10.69 31.80 -19.05
C ALA A 1074 -10.08 33.14 -19.48
N ASP A 1075 -8.82 33.36 -19.10
CA ASP A 1075 -8.05 34.54 -19.45
C ASP A 1075 -7.70 34.58 -20.95
N ALA A 1076 -7.86 35.74 -21.59
CA ALA A 1076 -7.70 35.90 -23.02
C ALA A 1076 -6.29 35.54 -23.53
N ASP A 1077 -5.25 35.81 -22.74
CA ASP A 1077 -3.87 35.50 -23.09
C ASP A 1077 -3.61 34.00 -22.96
N LEU A 1078 -4.17 33.34 -21.93
CA LEU A 1078 -4.11 31.88 -21.75
C LEU A 1078 -4.83 31.12 -22.88
N VAL A 1079 -5.97 31.64 -23.36
CA VAL A 1079 -6.71 31.08 -24.50
C VAL A 1079 -5.91 31.21 -25.80
N ALA A 1080 -5.27 32.35 -26.03
CA ALA A 1080 -4.35 32.55 -27.16
C ALA A 1080 -3.12 31.65 -27.07
N GLU A 1081 -2.50 31.51 -25.90
CA GLU A 1081 -1.41 30.55 -25.64
C GLU A 1081 -1.79 29.11 -26.00
N GLN A 1082 -2.98 28.64 -25.57
CA GLN A 1082 -3.45 27.29 -25.86
C GLN A 1082 -3.69 27.07 -27.37
N GLN A 1083 -4.25 28.06 -28.07
CA GLN A 1083 -4.47 28.01 -29.52
C GLN A 1083 -3.15 27.94 -30.30
N ILE A 1084 -2.19 28.81 -29.97
CA ILE A 1084 -0.86 28.83 -30.60
C ILE A 1084 -0.14 27.50 -30.34
N TRP A 1085 -0.16 27.01 -29.09
CA TRP A 1085 0.42 25.72 -28.70
C TRP A 1085 -0.16 24.55 -29.52
N ALA A 1086 -1.49 24.43 -29.59
CA ALA A 1086 -2.18 23.34 -30.28
C ALA A 1086 -1.90 23.34 -31.79
N SER A 1087 -1.76 24.53 -32.38
CA SER A 1087 -1.47 24.70 -33.80
C SER A 1087 -0.08 24.20 -34.22
N LEU A 1088 0.87 24.14 -33.29
CA LEU A 1088 2.25 23.72 -33.54
C LEU A 1088 2.52 22.28 -33.11
N HIS A 1089 2.07 21.89 -31.91
CA HIS A 1089 2.38 20.59 -31.31
C HIS A 1089 1.65 19.44 -32.02
N LEU A 1090 2.30 18.27 -32.09
CA LEU A 1090 1.74 17.12 -32.83
C LEU A 1090 0.47 16.57 -32.18
N GLU A 1091 0.45 16.47 -30.84
CA GLU A 1091 -0.71 15.96 -30.10
C GLU A 1091 -1.85 16.99 -30.01
N GLY A 1092 -1.53 18.29 -30.13
CA GLY A 1092 -2.51 19.38 -30.19
C GLY A 1092 -3.41 19.36 -31.45
N LYS A 1093 -3.04 18.59 -32.46
CA LYS A 1093 -3.69 18.58 -33.77
C LYS A 1093 -4.82 17.56 -33.84
N ARG A 1094 -5.93 17.98 -34.46
CA ARG A 1094 -7.20 17.24 -34.63
C ARG A 1094 -7.87 16.93 -33.29
N GLN A 1095 -7.94 17.96 -32.43
CA GLN A 1095 -8.48 17.86 -31.07
C GLN A 1095 -9.39 19.05 -30.75
N ALA A 1096 -10.46 18.79 -30.00
CA ALA A 1096 -11.12 19.79 -29.18
C ALA A 1096 -10.51 19.80 -27.77
N PHE A 1097 -10.32 20.99 -27.21
CA PHE A 1097 -9.83 21.26 -25.85
C PHE A 1097 -10.70 22.26 -25.13
N ASN A 1098 -10.83 22.11 -23.82
CA ASN A 1098 -11.39 23.11 -22.91
C ASN A 1098 -10.28 24.03 -22.40
N CYS A 1099 -10.61 25.30 -22.15
CA CYS A 1099 -9.71 26.28 -21.52
C CYS A 1099 -10.37 26.95 -20.31
N SER A 1100 -9.68 26.93 -19.16
CA SER A 1100 -10.02 27.69 -17.96
C SER A 1100 -8.73 28.03 -17.23
N ASN A 1101 -8.75 29.02 -16.34
CA ASN A 1101 -7.54 29.51 -15.65
C ASN A 1101 -6.82 28.43 -14.82
N GLY A 1102 -7.53 27.35 -14.47
CA GLY A 1102 -7.01 26.25 -13.66
C GLY A 1102 -7.23 26.44 -12.16
N ASP A 1103 -7.85 27.56 -11.77
CA ASP A 1103 -8.46 27.80 -10.47
C ASP A 1103 -9.99 28.00 -10.60
N VAL A 1104 -10.67 28.00 -9.46
CA VAL A 1104 -12.10 28.31 -9.34
C VAL A 1104 -12.29 29.44 -8.35
N PHE A 1105 -13.24 30.33 -8.61
CA PHE A 1105 -13.55 31.49 -7.77
C PHE A 1105 -15.02 31.47 -7.32
N LYS A 1106 -15.39 32.37 -6.41
CA LYS A 1106 -16.79 32.69 -6.07
C LYS A 1106 -17.08 34.13 -6.43
N TRP A 1107 -18.27 34.43 -6.96
CA TRP A 1107 -18.57 35.80 -7.37
C TRP A 1107 -18.48 36.77 -6.20
N LYS A 1108 -18.90 36.40 -4.99
CA LYS A 1108 -18.78 37.23 -3.79
C LYS A 1108 -17.36 37.62 -3.37
N ASP A 1109 -16.34 36.96 -3.90
CA ASP A 1109 -14.94 37.28 -3.63
C ASP A 1109 -14.35 38.15 -4.75
N LEU A 1110 -14.70 37.93 -6.03
CA LEU A 1110 -14.41 38.90 -7.10
C LEU A 1110 -15.20 40.22 -6.94
N TRP A 1111 -16.40 40.17 -6.36
CA TRP A 1111 -17.23 41.36 -6.15
C TRP A 1111 -16.60 42.35 -5.18
N LYS A 1112 -15.91 41.83 -4.15
CA LYS A 1112 -15.10 42.64 -3.23
C LYS A 1112 -13.92 43.26 -3.96
N ILE A 1113 -13.22 42.50 -4.82
CA ILE A 1113 -12.14 43.05 -5.66
C ILE A 1113 -12.67 44.16 -6.57
N LEU A 1114 -13.86 44.00 -7.17
CA LEU A 1114 -14.48 45.03 -7.99
C LEU A 1114 -14.84 46.29 -7.17
N ALA A 1115 -15.33 46.12 -5.93
CA ALA A 1115 -15.62 47.24 -5.05
C ALA A 1115 -14.35 47.93 -4.53
N ASP A 1116 -13.33 47.17 -4.12
CA ASP A 1116 -12.02 47.65 -3.68
C ASP A 1116 -11.34 48.47 -4.79
N GLU A 1117 -11.31 47.94 -6.02
CA GLU A 1117 -10.74 48.61 -7.20
C GLU A 1117 -11.46 49.93 -7.54
N PHE A 1118 -12.71 50.10 -7.15
CA PHE A 1118 -13.50 51.31 -7.40
C PHE A 1118 -13.77 52.15 -6.13
N GLU A 1119 -13.21 51.79 -4.97
CA GLU A 1119 -13.44 52.46 -3.68
C GLU A 1119 -14.94 52.55 -3.29
N LEU A 1120 -15.71 51.46 -3.52
CA LEU A 1120 -17.15 51.37 -3.28
C LEU A 1120 -17.50 50.54 -2.03
N GLU A 1121 -18.65 50.83 -1.43
CA GLU A 1121 -19.25 49.98 -0.40
C GLU A 1121 -19.95 48.77 -1.05
N THR A 1122 -19.64 47.56 -0.59
CA THR A 1122 -20.30 46.31 -1.01
C THR A 1122 -21.59 46.10 -0.22
N VAL A 1123 -22.71 45.90 -0.91
CA VAL A 1123 -23.90 45.30 -0.29
C VAL A 1123 -23.74 43.77 -0.30
N GLU A 1124 -24.14 43.08 0.78
CA GLU A 1124 -24.29 41.62 0.73
C GLU A 1124 -25.50 41.24 -0.17
N PHE A 1125 -25.57 39.98 -0.62
CA PHE A 1125 -26.60 39.54 -1.56
C PHE A 1125 -28.03 39.70 -0.98
N GLU A 1126 -28.89 40.38 -1.75
CA GLU A 1126 -30.32 40.54 -1.49
C GLU A 1126 -31.12 39.55 -2.35
N GLU A 1127 -32.07 38.80 -1.77
CA GLU A 1127 -32.82 37.74 -2.48
C GLU A 1127 -33.66 38.28 -3.66
N ASP A 1128 -34.21 39.50 -3.52
CA ASP A 1128 -35.02 40.19 -4.55
C ASP A 1128 -34.18 41.07 -5.49
N SER A 1129 -33.00 40.62 -5.94
CA SER A 1129 -32.13 41.41 -6.82
C SER A 1129 -32.74 41.65 -8.21
N THR A 1130 -32.78 42.90 -8.67
CA THR A 1130 -33.13 43.28 -10.06
C THR A 1130 -32.02 42.91 -11.04
N THR A 1131 -32.37 42.74 -12.32
CA THR A 1131 -31.36 42.47 -13.37
C THR A 1131 -30.48 43.69 -13.60
N LEU A 1132 -29.23 43.47 -14.02
CA LEU A 1132 -28.34 44.57 -14.38
C LEU A 1132 -28.90 45.35 -15.58
N GLU A 1133 -29.56 44.66 -16.52
CA GLU A 1133 -30.27 45.28 -17.65
C GLU A 1133 -31.42 46.21 -17.23
N GLU A 1134 -32.17 45.90 -16.17
CA GLU A 1134 -33.15 46.82 -15.58
C GLU A 1134 -32.47 47.99 -14.86
N MET A 1135 -31.43 47.73 -14.06
CA MET A 1135 -30.71 48.77 -13.32
C MET A 1135 -30.03 49.79 -14.24
N MET A 1136 -29.52 49.36 -15.39
CA MET A 1136 -28.78 50.18 -16.34
C MET A 1136 -29.67 50.85 -17.41
N ARG A 1137 -30.95 50.46 -17.52
CA ARG A 1137 -31.87 50.85 -18.62
C ARG A 1137 -31.92 52.34 -18.95
N GLU A 1138 -31.88 53.20 -17.93
CA GLU A 1138 -31.98 54.66 -18.07
C GLU A 1138 -30.63 55.40 -17.85
N LYS A 1139 -29.51 54.66 -17.75
CA LYS A 1139 -28.20 55.21 -17.36
C LYS A 1139 -27.33 55.74 -18.51
N GLY A 1140 -27.78 55.62 -19.76
CA GLY A 1140 -27.06 56.14 -20.94
C GLY A 1140 -26.61 57.61 -20.80
N PRO A 1141 -27.51 58.56 -20.47
CA PRO A 1141 -27.12 59.97 -20.28
C PRO A 1141 -26.14 60.22 -19.12
N VAL A 1142 -26.14 59.35 -18.10
CA VAL A 1142 -25.17 59.40 -17.00
C VAL A 1142 -23.79 58.93 -17.48
N TRP A 1143 -23.75 57.90 -18.33
CA TRP A 1143 -22.52 57.47 -18.98
C TRP A 1143 -21.94 58.54 -19.92
N ASP A 1144 -22.76 59.18 -20.74
CA ASP A 1144 -22.33 60.29 -21.61
C ASP A 1144 -21.71 61.44 -20.79
N GLN A 1145 -22.32 61.78 -19.64
CA GLN A 1145 -21.76 62.76 -18.70
C GLN A 1145 -20.42 62.30 -18.12
N ILE A 1146 -20.29 61.05 -17.67
CA ILE A 1146 -19.03 60.48 -17.14
C ILE A 1146 -17.92 60.53 -18.20
N VAL A 1147 -18.21 60.15 -19.45
CA VAL A 1147 -17.26 60.17 -20.56
C VAL A 1147 -16.75 61.58 -20.81
N GLN A 1148 -17.63 62.59 -20.79
CA GLN A 1148 -17.27 63.99 -20.96
C GLN A 1148 -16.51 64.58 -19.75
N GLU A 1149 -16.92 64.28 -18.52
CA GLU A 1149 -16.29 64.79 -17.29
C GLU A 1149 -14.91 64.21 -17.01
N LYS A 1150 -14.62 63.00 -17.50
CA LYS A 1150 -13.41 62.24 -17.20
C LYS A 1150 -12.44 62.13 -18.38
N ASP A 1151 -12.72 62.80 -19.50
CA ASP A 1151 -11.89 62.78 -20.72
C ASP A 1151 -11.65 61.34 -21.22
N LEU A 1152 -12.71 60.53 -21.23
CA LEU A 1152 -12.68 59.13 -21.66
C LEU A 1152 -12.75 59.00 -23.18
N LEU A 1153 -12.44 57.81 -23.70
CA LEU A 1153 -12.69 57.49 -25.10
C LEU A 1153 -14.20 57.61 -25.41
N PRO A 1154 -14.60 58.35 -26.46
CA PRO A 1154 -16.00 58.42 -26.86
C PRO A 1154 -16.58 57.02 -27.13
N THR A 1155 -17.53 56.62 -26.28
CA THR A 1155 -18.13 55.28 -26.29
C THR A 1155 -19.65 55.41 -26.15
N ARG A 1156 -20.39 54.72 -27.00
CA ARG A 1156 -21.85 54.63 -26.86
C ARG A 1156 -22.19 53.59 -25.80
N PHE A 1157 -23.10 53.92 -24.89
CA PHE A 1157 -23.49 53.06 -23.77
C PHE A 1157 -23.92 51.66 -24.22
N GLU A 1158 -24.76 51.56 -25.25
CA GLU A 1158 -25.22 50.29 -25.85
C GLU A 1158 -24.10 49.48 -26.54
N GLU A 1159 -22.94 50.08 -26.84
CA GLU A 1159 -21.81 49.39 -27.49
C GLU A 1159 -20.77 48.87 -26.49
N VAL A 1160 -20.79 49.35 -25.23
CA VAL A 1160 -19.85 48.94 -24.18
C VAL A 1160 -20.49 48.19 -23.01
N GLY A 1161 -21.80 48.37 -22.80
CA GLY A 1161 -22.58 47.64 -21.79
C GLY A 1161 -23.29 46.42 -22.36
N THR A 1162 -22.85 45.20 -22.01
CA THR A 1162 -23.49 43.95 -22.43
C THR A 1162 -24.31 43.34 -21.29
N TRP A 1163 -25.33 44.08 -20.83
CA TRP A 1163 -26.08 43.79 -19.60
C TRP A 1163 -26.69 42.39 -19.58
N TRP A 1164 -27.47 42.04 -20.61
CA TRP A 1164 -28.06 40.71 -20.79
C TRP A 1164 -27.06 39.57 -20.58
N TYR A 1165 -25.81 39.71 -21.06
CA TYR A 1165 -24.77 38.69 -20.96
C TYR A 1165 -24.23 38.56 -19.53
N VAL A 1166 -24.14 39.67 -18.80
CA VAL A 1166 -23.80 39.65 -17.37
C VAL A 1166 -24.91 38.95 -16.58
N ASP A 1167 -26.18 39.29 -16.84
CA ASP A 1167 -27.33 38.64 -16.22
C ASP A 1167 -27.39 37.14 -16.56
N SER A 1168 -27.15 36.73 -17.81
CA SER A 1168 -27.03 35.31 -18.18
C SER A 1168 -25.95 34.59 -17.37
N VAL A 1169 -24.74 35.16 -17.24
CA VAL A 1169 -23.63 34.53 -16.50
C VAL A 1169 -23.91 34.46 -14.99
N LEU A 1170 -24.55 35.47 -14.42
CA LEU A 1170 -24.80 35.60 -12.98
C LEU A 1170 -26.15 35.02 -12.51
N ARG A 1171 -27.04 34.60 -13.43
CA ARG A 1171 -28.34 33.98 -13.10
C ARG A 1171 -28.49 32.54 -13.64
N CYS A 1172 -27.81 32.15 -14.72
CA CYS A 1172 -27.94 30.81 -15.33
C CYS A 1172 -27.01 29.74 -14.73
N GLN A 1173 -26.84 29.72 -13.40
CA GLN A 1173 -26.13 28.65 -12.70
C GLN A 1173 -27.11 27.59 -12.17
N THR A 1174 -27.01 26.38 -12.71
CA THR A 1174 -27.74 25.20 -12.28
C THR A 1174 -27.18 24.66 -10.96
N VAL A 1175 -28.04 24.08 -10.10
CA VAL A 1175 -27.73 23.74 -8.70
C VAL A 1175 -26.85 22.47 -8.54
N SER A 1176 -26.16 22.03 -9.60
CA SER A 1176 -25.41 20.78 -9.65
C SER A 1176 -23.90 21.01 -9.65
N ASP A 1177 -23.25 20.80 -8.49
CA ASP A 1177 -21.79 20.89 -8.30
C ASP A 1177 -20.97 19.97 -9.25
N ASP A 1178 -21.57 18.91 -9.82
CA ASP A 1178 -20.90 17.91 -10.70
C ASP A 1178 -20.37 18.49 -12.05
N TYR A 1179 -20.57 19.79 -12.32
CA TYR A 1179 -20.13 20.45 -13.57
C TYR A 1179 -18.93 21.39 -13.42
N ILE A 1180 -18.59 21.87 -12.22
CA ILE A 1180 -17.61 22.95 -11.99
C ILE A 1180 -16.17 22.39 -11.86
N ASN A 1181 -15.84 21.39 -12.68
CA ASN A 1181 -14.50 20.79 -12.74
C ASN A 1181 -14.31 20.04 -14.08
N ARG A 1182 -14.58 20.74 -15.19
CA ARG A 1182 -14.52 20.19 -16.56
C ARG A 1182 -13.42 20.88 -17.40
N GLY A 1183 -12.39 21.39 -16.71
CA GLY A 1183 -11.30 22.20 -17.24
C GLY A 1183 -10.19 21.42 -17.98
N MET A 1184 -9.00 22.02 -18.06
CA MET A 1184 -7.92 21.75 -19.03
C MET A 1184 -7.20 20.38 -18.96
N GLU A 1185 -7.80 19.30 -18.45
CA GLU A 1185 -7.10 18.04 -18.23
C GLU A 1185 -6.43 17.45 -19.48
N LYS A 1186 -7.11 17.42 -20.62
CA LYS A 1186 -6.62 16.82 -21.86
C LYS A 1186 -5.45 17.61 -22.44
N SER A 1187 -5.55 18.94 -22.49
CA SER A 1187 -4.42 19.78 -22.94
C SER A 1187 -3.22 19.65 -22.00
N ARG A 1188 -3.43 19.52 -20.68
CA ARG A 1188 -2.36 19.22 -19.71
C ARG A 1188 -1.73 17.84 -19.90
N LYS A 1189 -2.53 16.79 -20.16
CA LYS A 1189 -2.05 15.43 -20.52
C LYS A 1189 -1.14 15.47 -21.74
N PHE A 1190 -1.45 16.34 -22.71
CA PHE A 1190 -0.75 16.50 -23.99
C PHE A 1190 0.43 17.50 -23.91
N GLY A 1191 0.70 18.09 -22.74
CA GLY A 1191 1.88 18.94 -22.48
C GLY A 1191 1.63 20.46 -22.37
N PHE A 1192 0.38 20.95 -22.45
CA PHE A 1192 0.09 22.36 -22.20
C PHE A 1192 0.10 22.66 -20.69
N GLY A 1193 1.16 23.33 -20.22
CA GLY A 1193 1.33 23.68 -18.80
C GLY A 1193 0.63 24.95 -18.33
N GLY A 1194 -0.12 25.65 -19.20
CA GLY A 1194 -0.68 26.96 -18.91
C GLY A 1194 -1.68 26.99 -17.74
N SER A 1195 -1.66 28.09 -17.01
CA SER A 1195 -2.64 28.48 -15.99
C SER A 1195 -2.57 29.98 -15.72
N ARG A 1196 -3.55 30.53 -15.01
CA ARG A 1196 -3.60 31.90 -14.49
C ARG A 1196 -4.26 31.89 -13.12
N ASN A 1197 -4.08 32.97 -12.34
CA ASN A 1197 -4.95 33.23 -11.20
C ASN A 1197 -6.12 34.11 -11.64
N THR A 1198 -7.36 33.70 -11.34
CA THR A 1198 -8.55 34.42 -11.82
C THR A 1198 -8.71 35.81 -11.18
N ALA A 1199 -8.30 36.00 -9.92
CA ALA A 1199 -8.37 37.30 -9.26
C ALA A 1199 -7.34 38.30 -9.81
N ASP A 1200 -6.14 37.84 -10.13
CA ASP A 1200 -5.09 38.70 -10.72
C ASP A 1200 -5.37 38.99 -12.19
N SER A 1201 -5.89 38.03 -12.95
CA SER A 1201 -6.48 38.23 -14.29
C SER A 1201 -7.59 39.29 -14.26
N PHE A 1202 -8.53 39.19 -13.31
CA PHE A 1202 -9.62 40.15 -13.19
C PHE A 1202 -9.10 41.58 -12.96
N ARG A 1203 -8.14 41.77 -12.04
CA ARG A 1203 -7.46 43.08 -11.84
C ARG A 1203 -6.71 43.55 -13.09
N PHE A 1204 -6.02 42.67 -13.80
CA PHE A 1204 -5.28 43.03 -15.02
C PHE A 1204 -6.20 43.69 -16.05
N TRP A 1205 -7.36 43.10 -16.30
CA TRP A 1205 -8.28 43.58 -17.32
C TRP A 1205 -9.08 44.82 -16.86
N ILE A 1206 -9.32 45.02 -15.56
CA ILE A 1206 -9.76 46.31 -15.00
C ILE A 1206 -8.70 47.39 -15.28
N TYR A 1207 -7.43 47.13 -14.96
CA TYR A 1207 -6.32 48.05 -15.22
C TYR A 1207 -6.16 48.37 -16.71
N MET A 1208 -6.27 47.39 -17.60
CA MET A 1208 -6.22 47.62 -19.05
C MET A 1208 -7.42 48.46 -19.54
N THR A 1209 -8.59 48.31 -18.92
CA THR A 1209 -9.77 49.12 -19.23
C THR A 1209 -9.58 50.59 -18.83
N ARG A 1210 -8.90 50.88 -17.71
CA ARG A 1210 -8.42 52.23 -17.33
C ARG A 1210 -7.35 52.76 -18.28
N LYS A 1211 -6.35 51.93 -18.59
CA LYS A 1211 -5.19 52.28 -19.44
C LYS A 1211 -5.62 52.80 -20.83
N TYR A 1212 -6.70 52.24 -21.39
CA TYR A 1212 -7.28 52.69 -22.66
C TYR A 1212 -8.40 53.73 -22.52
N LYS A 1213 -8.55 54.36 -21.34
CA LYS A 1213 -9.56 55.38 -21.04
C LYS A 1213 -11.01 54.95 -21.38
N ILE A 1214 -11.34 53.68 -21.22
CA ILE A 1214 -12.74 53.22 -21.35
C ILE A 1214 -13.52 53.49 -20.05
N ILE A 1215 -12.80 53.55 -18.93
CA ILE A 1215 -13.28 53.92 -17.58
C ILE A 1215 -12.24 54.84 -16.91
N PRO A 1216 -12.59 55.55 -15.83
CA PRO A 1216 -11.65 56.32 -15.00
C PRO A 1216 -10.68 55.45 -14.19
#